data_AF-A0A1M6SXK3-F1
#
_entry.id   AF-A0A1M6SXK3-F1
#
_cell.length_a   1.000
_cell.length_b   1.000
_cell.length_c   1.000
_cell.angle_alpha   90.00
_cell.angle_beta   90.00
_cell.angle_gamma   90.00
#
_symmetry.space_group_name_H-M   'P 1'
#
loop_
_entity.id
_entity.type
_entity.pdbx_description
1 polymer ?
#
loop_
_entity_poly.entity_id
_entity_poly.type
_entity_poly.pdbx_seq_one_letter_code
_entity_poly.pdbx_strand_id
1 'polypeptide(L)'
;MSSNFKIKPIVKTVIKNVKKLFGKLIEKIKSWEHRNFRGTGKPLAPFTDIITGILLALMFLESGLPKFLGVLLAFAVFFLLLNLLRVILLPFLKIAQKLSARSIYLLVELFLVLSYLWEISSGSGGDSAYKLSQVLAVFLALAFLIFIRSFYAVFGLHRKSPSLLIILTFSFLITAAGTWFAAGSGFSYPYVSNYLSIQKDKQASGTEEAPAFGPLETASIEYGIGGEEIKSRNTNLSSYVDYTGFSKKLRDFYWGYSIDTVPLKGKVWYPREGQNYPVMFIVHGNHIMTADSYLGYSYLGEYLASYGYVVVSVDESFLNGYLDKGLSGENDARAILLLENMREMEKDNNQKDNPLYNKMDFEKLTLAGHSRGGEAVSIAALYNTLKVLPDNGNIRLTYDFDIKSLIAIAPCSDQYRPSGRDVELKDVNYLLIHGSNDQDVSYMMGEKQYHNISFTGVNDYFKAFLYIADANHGQFNSEWGRFDLSTPFHMMLNTKNLISENKQQNTLKTAVKNFLDATIKQDNEARSFFSDYNKLRSQLPENLYLNGYEASTLQNLCSYEEDTDLTTATVENVSLSSLGASYWYETRLFYELDGPDRDNYALAYAWKNSLSSYYEMQFTPPYEEKGSFFQFDIMDDREYPKGQKKISPLDLTVNITDTKGETAHALLSDFARVYPSLPVITTKLQFITNSPVYKHYFQTVRIPKTAFQKSNEKLDLSSIKSISFHFDKLNTGNIKLDNIGFTN
;
A
#
# COMPACT_ATOMS: atom_id res chain seq x y z
N MET A 1 -72.19 -27.85 -18.61
CA MET A 1 -71.24 -26.76 -18.98
C MET A 1 -69.86 -27.11 -18.44
N SER A 2 -68.92 -27.55 -19.29
CA SER A 2 -67.46 -27.36 -19.08
C SER A 2 -66.73 -27.76 -20.37
N SER A 3 -66.50 -26.80 -21.28
CA SER A 3 -65.68 -27.03 -22.47
C SER A 3 -64.19 -26.99 -22.10
N ASN A 4 -63.59 -28.17 -21.98
CA ASN A 4 -62.15 -28.33 -21.84
C ASN A 4 -61.44 -27.91 -23.14
N PHE A 5 -60.96 -26.68 -23.19
CA PHE A 5 -60.06 -26.20 -24.25
C PHE A 5 -58.75 -27.02 -24.23
N LYS A 6 -58.51 -27.80 -25.28
CA LYS A 6 -57.30 -28.62 -25.46
C LYS A 6 -56.09 -27.73 -25.75
N ILE A 7 -55.37 -27.29 -24.72
CA ILE A 7 -54.15 -26.47 -24.82
C ILE A 7 -52.92 -27.30 -25.27
N LYS A 8 -52.87 -28.61 -24.97
CA LYS A 8 -51.72 -29.50 -25.27
C LYS A 8 -51.31 -29.64 -26.75
N PRO A 9 -52.21 -29.78 -27.74
CA PRO A 9 -51.84 -29.96 -29.16
C PRO A 9 -51.25 -28.71 -29.80
N ILE A 10 -51.74 -27.53 -29.41
CA ILE A 10 -51.28 -26.24 -29.91
C ILE A 10 -49.84 -25.98 -29.43
N VAL A 11 -49.56 -26.20 -28.14
CA VAL A 11 -48.20 -26.08 -27.58
C VAL A 11 -47.22 -27.06 -28.26
N LYS A 12 -47.63 -28.30 -28.53
CA LYS A 12 -46.79 -29.30 -29.22
C LYS A 12 -46.46 -28.90 -30.67
N THR A 13 -47.40 -28.24 -31.35
CA THR A 13 -47.25 -27.74 -32.72
C THR A 13 -46.36 -26.50 -32.76
N VAL A 14 -46.53 -25.58 -31.82
CA VAL A 14 -45.65 -24.41 -31.63
C VAL A 14 -44.22 -24.87 -31.35
N ILE A 15 -43.99 -25.80 -30.41
CA ILE A 15 -42.65 -26.35 -30.14
C ILE A 15 -42.04 -27.01 -31.38
N LYS A 16 -42.82 -27.76 -32.17
CA LYS A 16 -42.34 -28.39 -33.41
C LYS A 16 -41.96 -27.34 -34.48
N ASN A 17 -42.75 -26.29 -34.63
CA ASN A 17 -42.48 -25.20 -35.56
C ASN A 17 -41.28 -24.37 -35.11
N VAL A 18 -41.17 -24.07 -33.83
CA VAL A 18 -40.00 -23.42 -33.22
C VAL A 18 -38.76 -24.28 -33.46
N LYS A 19 -38.77 -25.58 -33.13
CA LYS A 19 -37.64 -26.50 -33.41
C LYS A 19 -37.25 -26.54 -34.90
N LYS A 20 -38.22 -26.55 -35.82
CA LYS A 20 -37.96 -26.53 -37.27
C LYS A 20 -37.37 -25.20 -37.74
N LEU A 21 -37.83 -24.09 -37.19
CA LEU A 21 -37.31 -22.74 -37.47
C LEU A 21 -35.86 -22.62 -36.97
N PHE A 22 -35.60 -23.05 -35.74
CA PHE A 22 -34.25 -23.14 -35.16
C PHE A 22 -33.34 -24.07 -35.98
N GLY A 23 -33.84 -25.23 -36.43
CA GLY A 23 -33.08 -26.15 -37.29
C GLY A 23 -32.64 -25.49 -38.61
N LYS A 24 -33.55 -24.80 -39.30
CA LYS A 24 -33.23 -24.06 -40.53
C LYS A 24 -32.24 -22.92 -40.29
N LEU A 25 -32.37 -22.24 -39.15
CA LEU A 25 -31.44 -21.17 -38.76
C LEU A 25 -30.03 -21.73 -38.53
N ILE A 26 -29.92 -22.87 -37.83
CA ILE A 26 -28.64 -23.56 -37.58
C ILE A 26 -27.97 -23.98 -38.89
N GLU A 27 -28.72 -24.51 -39.87
CA GLU A 27 -28.16 -24.86 -41.19
C GLU A 27 -27.68 -23.63 -41.96
N LYS A 28 -28.41 -22.52 -41.91
CA LYS A 28 -27.97 -21.24 -42.49
C LYS A 28 -26.69 -20.73 -41.82
N ILE A 29 -26.58 -20.83 -40.50
CA ILE A 29 -25.37 -20.46 -39.76
C ILE A 29 -24.20 -21.36 -40.16
N LYS A 30 -24.38 -22.69 -40.18
CA LYS A 30 -23.33 -23.65 -40.58
C LYS A 30 -22.84 -23.42 -42.00
N SER A 31 -23.76 -23.19 -42.94
CA SER A 31 -23.40 -22.91 -44.34
C SER A 31 -22.70 -21.55 -44.49
N TRP A 32 -23.11 -20.54 -43.72
CA TRP A 32 -22.44 -19.24 -43.67
C TRP A 32 -21.03 -19.35 -43.06
N GLU A 33 -20.89 -20.06 -41.94
CA GLU A 33 -19.61 -20.31 -41.27
C GLU A 33 -18.65 -21.06 -42.19
N HIS A 34 -19.14 -22.13 -42.83
CA HIS A 34 -18.36 -22.91 -43.77
C HIS A 34 -17.91 -22.08 -44.98
N ARG A 35 -18.77 -21.19 -45.51
CA ARG A 35 -18.39 -20.29 -46.61
C ARG A 35 -17.31 -19.29 -46.19
N ASN A 36 -17.45 -18.66 -45.03
CA ASN A 36 -16.58 -17.56 -44.62
C ASN A 36 -15.31 -18.00 -43.89
N PHE A 37 -15.35 -19.09 -43.11
CA PHE A 37 -14.24 -19.49 -42.23
C PHE A 37 -13.59 -20.84 -42.54
N ARG A 38 -14.07 -21.62 -43.51
CA ARG A 38 -13.39 -22.87 -43.90
C ARG A 38 -11.96 -22.59 -44.33
N GLY A 39 -10.98 -23.31 -43.76
CA GLY A 39 -9.56 -23.14 -44.12
C GLY A 39 -8.82 -22.04 -43.34
N THR A 40 -9.51 -21.28 -42.49
CA THR A 40 -8.85 -20.29 -41.60
C THR A 40 -8.00 -20.94 -40.52
N GLY A 41 -8.32 -22.16 -40.07
CA GLY A 41 -7.64 -22.80 -38.94
C GLY A 41 -6.22 -23.33 -39.19
N LYS A 42 -5.75 -23.48 -40.44
CA LYS A 42 -4.39 -24.00 -40.71
C LYS A 42 -3.27 -22.99 -40.37
N PRO A 43 -3.35 -21.72 -40.82
CA PRO A 43 -2.35 -20.70 -40.49
C PRO A 43 -2.66 -19.92 -39.22
N LEU A 44 -3.90 -19.98 -38.72
CA LEU A 44 -4.25 -19.46 -37.40
C LEU A 44 -3.40 -20.11 -36.31
N ALA A 45 -3.06 -21.39 -36.51
CA ALA A 45 -2.45 -22.21 -35.50
C ALA A 45 -1.02 -21.80 -35.07
N PRO A 46 -0.07 -21.66 -36.01
CA PRO A 46 1.25 -21.13 -35.65
C PRO A 46 1.18 -19.66 -35.20
N PHE A 47 0.24 -18.87 -35.71
CA PHE A 47 0.13 -17.46 -35.36
C PHE A 47 -0.27 -17.24 -33.90
N THR A 48 -1.23 -18.01 -33.39
CA THR A 48 -1.64 -17.97 -31.98
C THR A 48 -0.61 -18.60 -31.06
N ASP A 49 0.09 -19.68 -31.46
CA ASP A 49 1.25 -20.18 -30.69
C ASP A 49 2.32 -19.10 -30.53
N ILE A 50 2.57 -18.32 -31.59
CA ILE A 50 3.52 -17.21 -31.54
C ILE A 50 3.02 -16.17 -30.53
N ILE A 51 1.75 -15.78 -30.59
CA ILE A 51 1.20 -14.79 -29.64
C ILE A 51 1.23 -15.33 -28.20
N THR A 52 0.76 -16.55 -27.95
CA THR A 52 0.76 -17.15 -26.60
C THR A 52 2.18 -17.36 -26.10
N GLY A 53 3.10 -17.81 -26.97
CA GLY A 53 4.52 -17.91 -26.65
C GLY A 53 5.10 -16.56 -26.27
N ILE A 54 4.76 -15.47 -26.97
CA ILE A 54 5.18 -14.11 -26.62
C ILE A 54 4.61 -13.72 -25.26
N LEU A 55 3.30 -13.89 -25.03
CA LEU A 55 2.66 -13.54 -23.76
C LEU A 55 3.25 -14.29 -22.56
N LEU A 56 3.50 -15.60 -22.71
CA LEU A 56 4.17 -16.39 -21.67
C LEU A 56 5.65 -15.99 -21.49
N ALA A 57 6.33 -15.64 -22.58
CA ALA A 57 7.72 -15.17 -22.52
C ALA A 57 7.86 -13.81 -21.83
N LEU A 58 6.83 -12.94 -21.88
CA LEU A 58 6.83 -11.68 -21.14
C LEU A 58 6.90 -11.91 -19.62
N MET A 59 6.40 -13.04 -19.11
CA MET A 59 6.55 -13.42 -17.69
C MET A 59 8.02 -13.69 -17.29
N PHE A 60 8.94 -13.79 -18.26
CA PHE A 60 10.37 -14.02 -18.03
C PHE A 60 11.23 -12.77 -18.24
N LEU A 61 10.62 -11.61 -18.47
CA LEU A 61 11.32 -10.31 -18.51
C LEU A 61 12.15 -10.05 -17.24
N GLU A 62 11.68 -10.65 -16.16
CA GLU A 62 12.13 -10.51 -14.79
C GLU A 62 13.04 -11.68 -14.34
N SER A 63 13.47 -12.55 -15.26
CA SER A 63 14.29 -13.73 -14.94
C SER A 63 15.73 -13.44 -14.49
N GLY A 64 16.20 -12.20 -14.63
CA GLY A 64 17.60 -11.81 -14.40
C GLY A 64 18.53 -12.05 -15.60
N LEU A 65 18.03 -12.65 -16.69
CA LEU A 65 18.74 -12.70 -17.97
C LEU A 65 18.65 -11.35 -18.70
N PRO A 66 19.58 -11.03 -19.63
CA PRO A 66 19.42 -9.89 -20.51
C PRO A 66 18.03 -9.92 -21.17
N LYS A 67 17.23 -8.87 -20.98
CA LYS A 67 15.77 -8.86 -21.25
C LYS A 67 15.40 -9.49 -22.60
N PHE A 68 16.09 -9.09 -23.68
CA PHE A 68 15.84 -9.64 -25.02
C PHE A 68 16.13 -11.14 -25.11
N LEU A 69 17.25 -11.61 -24.53
CA LEU A 69 17.65 -13.00 -24.54
C LEU A 69 16.72 -13.87 -23.69
N GLY A 70 16.36 -13.39 -22.49
CA GLY A 70 15.41 -14.08 -21.61
C GLY A 70 14.06 -14.29 -22.27
N VAL A 71 13.50 -13.24 -22.87
CA VAL A 71 12.24 -13.32 -23.63
C VAL A 71 12.38 -14.24 -24.84
N LEU A 72 13.47 -14.14 -25.61
CA LEU A 72 13.66 -14.99 -26.80
C LEU A 72 13.76 -16.48 -26.44
N LEU A 73 14.50 -16.82 -25.39
CA LEU A 73 14.65 -18.19 -24.90
C LEU A 73 13.33 -18.72 -24.34
N ALA A 74 12.66 -17.95 -23.49
CA ALA A 74 11.35 -18.32 -22.95
C ALA A 74 10.33 -18.51 -24.08
N PHE A 75 10.31 -17.61 -25.06
CA PHE A 75 9.48 -17.73 -26.26
C PHE A 75 9.74 -19.04 -27.00
N ALA A 76 11.01 -19.35 -27.30
CA ALA A 76 11.37 -20.58 -27.99
C ALA A 76 10.93 -21.82 -27.21
N VAL A 77 11.16 -21.85 -25.90
CA VAL A 77 10.77 -22.96 -25.02
C VAL A 77 9.25 -23.11 -24.98
N PHE A 78 8.49 -22.05 -24.69
CA PHE A 78 7.03 -22.11 -24.64
C PHE A 78 6.43 -22.46 -25.99
N PHE A 79 6.95 -21.89 -27.07
CA PHE A 79 6.51 -22.23 -28.42
C PHE A 79 6.70 -23.72 -28.71
N LEU A 80 7.85 -24.31 -28.33
CA LEU A 80 8.10 -25.74 -28.48
C LEU A 80 7.19 -26.59 -27.57
N LEU A 81 7.00 -26.19 -26.32
CA LEU A 81 6.11 -26.89 -25.36
C LEU A 81 4.65 -26.87 -25.80
N LEU A 82 4.15 -25.75 -26.30
CA LEU A 82 2.80 -25.61 -26.86
C LEU A 82 2.62 -26.53 -28.07
N ASN A 83 3.64 -26.62 -28.93
CA ASN A 83 3.65 -27.54 -30.07
C ASN A 83 3.74 -29.01 -29.65
N LEU A 84 4.48 -29.34 -28.59
CA LEU A 84 4.55 -30.69 -28.03
C LEU A 84 3.22 -31.11 -27.40
N LEU A 85 2.63 -30.26 -26.57
CA LEU A 85 1.32 -30.46 -25.94
C LEU A 85 0.25 -30.70 -27.01
N ARG A 86 0.30 -29.96 -28.11
CA ARG A 86 -0.54 -30.16 -29.30
C ARG A 86 -0.38 -31.57 -29.88
N VAL A 87 0.84 -32.05 -30.09
CA VAL A 87 1.09 -33.40 -30.64
C VAL A 87 0.53 -34.48 -29.70
N ILE A 88 0.60 -34.27 -28.39
CA ILE A 88 0.13 -35.22 -27.37
C ILE A 88 -1.40 -35.20 -27.20
N LEU A 89 -2.05 -34.04 -27.16
CA LEU A 89 -3.49 -33.90 -26.91
C LEU A 89 -4.36 -34.25 -28.13
N LEU A 90 -3.89 -33.96 -29.35
CA LEU A 90 -4.67 -34.14 -30.59
C LEU A 90 -5.13 -35.59 -30.84
N PRO A 91 -4.32 -36.64 -30.58
CA PRO A 91 -4.76 -38.03 -30.67
C PRO A 91 -5.83 -38.41 -29.64
N PHE A 92 -5.66 -38.03 -28.38
CA PHE A 92 -6.58 -38.37 -27.29
C PHE A 92 -7.97 -37.72 -27.48
N LEU A 93 -8.00 -36.45 -27.87
CA LEU A 93 -9.25 -35.71 -28.04
C LEU A 93 -10.04 -36.11 -29.29
N LYS A 94 -9.35 -36.58 -30.34
CA LYS A 94 -10.00 -37.22 -31.52
C LYS A 94 -10.79 -38.47 -31.14
N ILE A 95 -10.26 -39.26 -30.20
CA ILE A 95 -10.83 -40.53 -29.75
C ILE A 95 -12.01 -40.28 -28.81
N ALA A 96 -11.89 -39.31 -27.89
CA ALA A 96 -12.87 -39.10 -26.83
C ALA A 96 -14.17 -38.37 -27.23
N GLN A 97 -14.14 -37.44 -28.22
CA GLN A 97 -15.28 -36.52 -28.44
C GLN A 97 -15.85 -36.48 -29.87
N LYS A 98 -15.37 -37.31 -30.82
CA LYS A 98 -15.73 -37.22 -32.26
C LYS A 98 -15.59 -35.79 -32.85
N LEU A 99 -14.81 -34.93 -32.20
CA LEU A 99 -14.53 -33.58 -32.66
C LEU A 99 -13.45 -33.62 -33.73
N SER A 100 -13.56 -32.74 -34.72
CA SER A 100 -12.49 -32.59 -35.70
C SER A 100 -11.21 -32.09 -35.00
N ALA A 101 -10.04 -32.49 -35.48
CA ALA A 101 -8.75 -31.98 -35.00
C ALA A 101 -8.69 -30.43 -34.94
N ARG A 102 -9.46 -29.77 -35.81
CA ARG A 102 -9.58 -28.31 -35.90
C ARG A 102 -10.44 -27.70 -34.79
N SER A 103 -11.43 -28.42 -34.28
CA SER A 103 -12.29 -27.97 -33.18
C SER A 103 -11.57 -28.09 -31.84
N ILE A 104 -10.81 -29.17 -31.67
CA ILE A 104 -9.92 -29.39 -30.53
C ILE A 104 -8.87 -28.29 -30.45
N TYR A 105 -8.31 -27.94 -31.61
CA TYR A 105 -7.31 -26.89 -31.73
C TYR A 105 -7.79 -25.52 -31.21
N LEU A 106 -8.95 -25.05 -31.68
CA LEU A 106 -9.56 -23.80 -31.23
C LEU A 106 -9.93 -23.81 -29.72
N LEU A 107 -10.23 -24.98 -29.16
CA LEU A 107 -10.55 -25.11 -27.73
C LEU A 107 -9.31 -24.95 -26.85
N VAL A 108 -8.16 -25.50 -27.25
CA VAL A 108 -6.90 -25.33 -26.53
C VAL A 108 -6.42 -23.87 -26.59
N GLU A 109 -6.57 -23.21 -27.74
CA GLU A 109 -6.25 -21.78 -27.88
C GLU A 109 -7.15 -20.89 -27.02
N LEU A 110 -8.47 -21.13 -27.08
CA LEU A 110 -9.42 -20.41 -26.24
C LEU A 110 -9.09 -20.62 -24.77
N PHE A 111 -8.71 -21.84 -24.36
CA PHE A 111 -8.29 -22.12 -23.01
C PHE A 111 -7.05 -21.32 -22.62
N LEU A 112 -6.01 -21.26 -23.46
CA LEU A 112 -4.77 -20.52 -23.13
C LEU A 112 -4.95 -19.01 -23.07
N VAL A 113 -5.65 -18.41 -24.05
CA VAL A 113 -5.97 -16.97 -24.03
C VAL A 113 -6.88 -16.65 -22.86
N LEU A 114 -7.85 -17.52 -22.57
CA LEU A 114 -8.70 -17.39 -21.40
C LEU A 114 -7.89 -17.50 -20.12
N SER A 115 -6.99 -18.47 -19.97
CA SER A 115 -6.13 -18.60 -18.78
C SER A 115 -5.28 -17.35 -18.56
N TYR A 116 -4.70 -16.78 -19.61
CA TYR A 116 -3.91 -15.55 -19.49
C TYR A 116 -4.76 -14.33 -19.10
N LEU A 117 -5.90 -14.13 -19.76
CA LEU A 117 -6.81 -13.05 -19.41
C LEU A 117 -7.48 -13.27 -18.05
N TRP A 118 -7.70 -14.52 -17.65
CA TRP A 118 -8.17 -14.94 -16.34
C TRP A 118 -7.14 -14.64 -15.26
N GLU A 119 -5.86 -14.87 -15.54
CA GLU A 119 -4.76 -14.49 -14.65
C GLU A 119 -4.72 -12.97 -14.48
N ILE A 120 -4.74 -12.20 -15.57
CA ILE A 120 -4.85 -10.73 -15.50
C ILE A 120 -6.08 -10.28 -14.69
N SER A 121 -7.18 -11.04 -14.79
CA SER A 121 -8.45 -10.75 -14.12
C SER A 121 -8.34 -10.83 -12.59
N SER A 122 -7.33 -11.51 -12.03
CA SER A 122 -7.10 -11.62 -10.58
C SER A 122 -6.64 -10.29 -9.97
N GLY A 123 -5.94 -9.43 -10.73
CA GLY A 123 -5.50 -8.10 -10.30
C GLY A 123 -6.59 -7.00 -10.36
N SER A 124 -7.87 -7.36 -10.32
CA SER A 124 -9.00 -6.45 -10.61
C SER A 124 -9.55 -5.66 -9.42
N GLY A 125 -9.09 -5.92 -8.19
CA GLY A 125 -9.36 -5.07 -7.03
C GLY A 125 -10.70 -5.34 -6.32
N GLY A 126 -11.04 -6.61 -6.11
CA GLY A 126 -12.15 -7.06 -5.25
C GLY A 126 -13.20 -7.95 -5.95
N ASP A 127 -14.07 -8.59 -5.16
CA ASP A 127 -15.02 -9.63 -5.60
C ASP A 127 -15.99 -9.21 -6.72
N SER A 128 -16.49 -7.97 -6.66
CA SER A 128 -17.43 -7.43 -7.65
C SER A 128 -16.74 -7.15 -8.99
N ALA A 129 -15.50 -6.63 -8.95
CA ALA A 129 -14.67 -6.42 -10.12
C ALA A 129 -14.15 -7.74 -10.70
N TYR A 130 -13.89 -8.74 -9.85
CA TYR A 130 -13.37 -10.06 -10.23
C TYR A 130 -14.34 -10.86 -11.11
N LYS A 131 -15.64 -10.90 -10.79
CA LYS A 131 -16.61 -11.60 -11.66
C LYS A 131 -16.75 -10.90 -13.01
N LEU A 132 -16.74 -9.57 -13.03
CA LEU A 132 -16.82 -8.80 -14.27
C LEU A 132 -15.55 -8.98 -15.11
N SER A 133 -14.38 -8.98 -14.50
CA SER A 133 -13.09 -9.15 -15.17
C SER A 133 -13.00 -10.51 -15.88
N GLN A 134 -13.49 -11.58 -15.26
CA GLN A 134 -13.56 -12.91 -15.89
C GLN A 134 -14.49 -12.94 -17.11
N VAL A 135 -15.67 -12.31 -17.02
CA VAL A 135 -16.59 -12.23 -18.16
C VAL A 135 -15.98 -11.39 -19.30
N LEU A 136 -15.32 -10.28 -18.98
CA LEU A 136 -14.61 -9.45 -19.94
C LEU A 136 -13.43 -10.22 -20.57
N ALA A 137 -12.69 -11.00 -19.80
CA ALA A 137 -11.62 -11.87 -20.28
C ALA A 137 -12.14 -12.87 -21.32
N VAL A 138 -13.22 -13.59 -21.03
CA VAL A 138 -13.87 -14.50 -21.99
C VAL A 138 -14.30 -13.75 -23.26
N PHE A 139 -14.94 -12.59 -23.09
CA PHE A 139 -15.44 -11.80 -24.21
C PHE A 139 -14.31 -11.28 -25.12
N LEU A 140 -13.22 -10.76 -24.53
CA LEU A 140 -12.05 -10.28 -25.25
C LEU A 140 -11.29 -11.42 -25.95
N ALA A 141 -11.16 -12.59 -25.30
CA ALA A 141 -10.59 -13.78 -25.93
C ALA A 141 -11.36 -14.17 -27.20
N LEU A 142 -12.69 -14.23 -27.10
CA LEU A 142 -13.55 -14.57 -28.22
C LEU A 142 -13.49 -13.52 -29.33
N ALA A 143 -13.51 -12.23 -28.98
CA ALA A 143 -13.39 -11.15 -29.95
C ALA A 143 -12.06 -11.20 -30.70
N PHE A 144 -10.95 -11.45 -29.99
CA PHE A 144 -9.63 -11.58 -30.58
C PHE A 144 -9.54 -12.77 -31.55
N LEU A 145 -10.06 -13.93 -31.16
CA LEU A 145 -10.10 -15.11 -32.02
C LEU A 145 -10.95 -14.87 -33.29
N ILE A 146 -12.11 -14.22 -33.14
CA ILE A 146 -12.97 -13.87 -34.27
C ILE A 146 -12.26 -12.85 -35.18
N PHE A 147 -11.55 -11.88 -34.62
CA PHE A 147 -10.77 -10.90 -35.36
C PHE A 147 -9.71 -11.56 -36.22
N ILE A 148 -8.83 -12.40 -35.65
CA ILE A 148 -7.76 -13.05 -36.40
C ILE A 148 -8.35 -13.96 -37.50
N ARG A 149 -9.41 -14.73 -37.18
CA ARG A 149 -10.07 -15.60 -38.18
C ARG A 149 -10.68 -14.80 -39.32
N SER A 150 -11.31 -13.66 -39.02
CA SER A 150 -11.93 -12.79 -40.02
C SER A 150 -10.88 -12.08 -40.86
N PHE A 151 -9.79 -11.63 -40.24
CA PHE A 151 -8.65 -11.01 -40.90
C PHE A 151 -8.02 -11.97 -41.92
N TYR A 152 -7.71 -13.20 -41.50
CA TYR A 152 -7.16 -14.20 -42.40
C TYR A 152 -8.16 -14.62 -43.50
N ALA A 153 -9.46 -14.70 -43.20
CA ALA A 153 -10.48 -14.99 -44.21
C ALA A 153 -10.53 -13.91 -45.30
N VAL A 154 -10.42 -12.64 -44.93
CA VAL A 154 -10.49 -11.50 -45.86
C VAL A 154 -9.20 -11.34 -46.64
N PHE A 155 -8.04 -11.34 -45.98
CA PHE A 155 -6.75 -11.03 -46.61
C PHE A 155 -6.02 -12.28 -47.11
N GLY A 156 -6.00 -13.37 -46.34
CA GLY A 156 -5.33 -14.62 -46.73
C GLY A 156 -6.15 -15.45 -47.71
N LEU A 157 -7.47 -15.57 -47.48
CA LEU A 157 -8.38 -16.36 -48.32
C LEU A 157 -9.21 -15.51 -49.30
N HIS A 158 -9.01 -14.20 -49.33
CA HIS A 158 -9.66 -13.27 -50.26
C HIS A 158 -11.20 -13.29 -50.23
N ARG A 159 -11.81 -13.60 -49.07
CA ARG A 159 -13.28 -13.66 -48.91
C ARG A 159 -13.83 -12.28 -48.54
N LYS A 160 -14.83 -11.80 -49.30
CA LYS A 160 -15.36 -10.44 -49.13
C LYS A 160 -16.88 -10.39 -48.99
N SER A 161 -17.47 -11.22 -48.14
CA SER A 161 -18.91 -11.10 -47.86
C SER A 161 -19.18 -9.89 -46.95
N PRO A 162 -20.28 -9.12 -47.15
CA PRO A 162 -20.59 -7.96 -46.30
C PRO A 162 -20.65 -8.30 -44.81
N SER A 163 -21.26 -9.43 -44.46
CA SER A 163 -21.32 -9.94 -43.08
C SER A 163 -19.94 -10.22 -42.48
N LEU A 164 -18.98 -10.69 -43.28
CA LEU A 164 -17.63 -10.97 -42.81
C LEU A 164 -16.87 -9.67 -42.53
N LEU A 165 -17.03 -8.66 -43.39
CA LEU A 165 -16.44 -7.34 -43.18
C LEU A 165 -17.00 -6.66 -41.93
N ILE A 166 -18.31 -6.77 -41.70
CA ILE A 166 -18.95 -6.28 -40.46
C ILE A 166 -18.34 -6.96 -39.24
N ILE A 167 -18.24 -8.29 -39.25
CA ILE A 167 -17.67 -9.06 -38.12
C ILE A 167 -16.20 -8.72 -37.91
N LEU A 168 -15.41 -8.58 -38.99
CA LEU A 168 -14.01 -8.14 -38.92
C LEU A 168 -13.91 -6.77 -38.24
N THR A 169 -14.72 -5.79 -38.66
CA THR A 169 -14.70 -4.44 -38.08
C THR A 169 -15.11 -4.46 -36.61
N PHE A 170 -16.20 -5.10 -36.24
CA PHE A 170 -16.65 -5.16 -34.84
C PHE A 170 -15.65 -5.88 -33.93
N SER A 171 -15.13 -7.04 -34.37
CA SER A 171 -14.13 -7.78 -33.60
C SER A 171 -12.80 -7.02 -33.48
N PHE A 172 -12.40 -6.28 -34.52
CA PHE A 172 -11.27 -5.36 -34.47
C PHE A 172 -11.50 -4.25 -33.44
N LEU A 173 -12.65 -3.55 -33.48
CA LEU A 173 -12.95 -2.46 -32.54
C LEU A 173 -12.96 -2.94 -31.08
N ILE A 174 -13.54 -4.11 -30.81
CA ILE A 174 -13.56 -4.70 -29.46
C ILE A 174 -12.14 -5.07 -29.01
N THR A 175 -11.37 -5.72 -29.89
CA THR A 175 -9.97 -6.08 -29.61
C THR A 175 -9.13 -4.84 -29.35
N ALA A 176 -9.24 -3.82 -30.21
CA ALA A 176 -8.52 -2.56 -30.07
C ALA A 176 -8.90 -1.82 -28.78
N ALA A 177 -10.18 -1.81 -28.41
CA ALA A 177 -10.63 -1.24 -27.14
C ALA A 177 -10.07 -2.02 -25.93
N GLY A 178 -10.05 -3.35 -25.98
CA GLY A 178 -9.44 -4.20 -24.96
C GLY A 178 -7.94 -3.98 -24.81
N THR A 179 -7.22 -3.88 -25.94
CA THR A 179 -5.79 -3.56 -25.94
C THR A 179 -5.52 -2.16 -25.40
N TRP A 180 -6.29 -1.15 -25.82
CA TRP A 180 -6.19 0.21 -25.28
C TRP A 180 -6.46 0.24 -23.78
N PHE A 181 -7.48 -0.49 -23.32
CA PHE A 181 -7.80 -0.62 -21.91
C PHE A 181 -6.65 -1.24 -21.14
N ALA A 182 -6.06 -2.34 -21.61
CA ALA A 182 -5.00 -3.04 -20.90
C ALA A 182 -3.65 -2.28 -20.94
N ALA A 183 -3.33 -1.63 -22.06
CA ALA A 183 -2.07 -0.89 -22.24
C ALA A 183 -2.10 0.55 -21.68
N GLY A 184 -3.27 1.16 -21.53
CA GLY A 184 -3.39 2.53 -21.02
C GLY A 184 -3.06 2.66 -19.52
N SER A 185 -2.81 3.87 -19.03
CA SER A 185 -2.63 4.13 -17.59
C SER A 185 -3.94 4.15 -16.79
N GLY A 186 -5.08 3.97 -17.45
CA GLY A 186 -6.40 3.95 -16.82
C GLY A 186 -7.16 5.26 -16.96
N PHE A 187 -7.95 5.61 -15.96
CA PHE A 187 -8.96 6.65 -16.02
C PHE A 187 -8.76 7.69 -14.92
N SER A 188 -8.95 8.97 -15.28
CA SER A 188 -8.82 10.06 -14.32
C SER A 188 -9.96 10.04 -13.31
N TYR A 189 -9.60 10.15 -12.04
CA TYR A 189 -10.48 10.27 -10.88
C TYR A 189 -9.83 11.26 -9.89
N PRO A 190 -9.87 12.58 -10.18
CA PRO A 190 -9.10 13.58 -9.45
C PRO A 190 -9.85 14.01 -8.17
N TYR A 191 -9.99 13.10 -7.20
CA TYR A 191 -10.66 13.44 -5.93
C TYR A 191 -9.83 14.41 -5.09
N VAL A 192 -8.50 14.34 -5.17
CA VAL A 192 -7.56 15.22 -4.47
C VAL A 192 -7.87 16.69 -4.74
N SER A 193 -8.08 17.11 -5.99
CA SER A 193 -8.39 18.50 -6.30
C SER A 193 -9.70 18.97 -5.68
N ASN A 194 -10.71 18.10 -5.60
CA ASN A 194 -11.98 18.43 -4.95
C ASN A 194 -11.80 18.60 -3.43
N TYR A 195 -10.97 17.77 -2.82
CA TYR A 195 -10.68 17.81 -1.38
C TYR A 195 -9.75 18.99 -1.03
N LEU A 196 -8.85 19.39 -1.93
CA LEU A 196 -8.08 20.62 -1.75
C LEU A 196 -8.97 21.86 -1.90
N SER A 197 -9.98 21.84 -2.76
CA SER A 197 -10.91 22.97 -2.96
C SER A 197 -11.73 23.37 -1.71
N ILE A 198 -11.82 22.49 -0.71
CA ILE A 198 -12.51 22.79 0.56
C ILE A 198 -11.58 23.46 1.60
N GLN A 199 -10.28 23.62 1.31
CA GLN A 199 -9.38 24.40 2.15
C GLN A 199 -9.81 25.89 2.17
N LYS A 200 -9.74 26.52 3.36
CA LYS A 200 -10.02 27.96 3.53
C LYS A 200 -8.75 28.77 3.27
N ASP A 201 -8.89 30.05 2.92
CA ASP A 201 -7.79 31.01 2.66
C ASP A 201 -6.75 31.17 3.80
N LYS A 202 -7.02 30.67 5.02
CA LYS A 202 -6.14 30.83 6.18
C LYS A 202 -5.07 29.75 6.34
N GLN A 203 -5.06 28.70 5.52
CA GLN A 203 -4.12 27.57 5.67
C GLN A 203 -2.88 27.76 4.80
N ALA A 204 -1.74 27.22 5.25
CA ALA A 204 -0.51 27.24 4.47
C ALA A 204 -0.68 26.42 3.18
N SER A 205 -0.22 26.99 2.05
CA SER A 205 -0.12 26.28 0.78
C SER A 205 1.07 25.33 0.77
N GLY A 206 1.01 24.29 -0.06
CA GLY A 206 2.18 23.45 -0.35
C GLY A 206 3.27 24.23 -1.07
N THR A 207 4.49 23.71 -1.04
CA THR A 207 5.60 24.22 -1.84
C THR A 207 5.72 23.44 -3.16
N GLU A 208 5.98 24.09 -4.28
CA GLU A 208 6.28 23.37 -5.53
C GLU A 208 7.79 23.20 -5.74
N GLU A 209 8.62 23.73 -4.83
CA GLU A 209 10.06 23.60 -4.89
C GLU A 209 10.52 22.24 -4.33
N ALA A 210 11.45 21.59 -5.05
CA ALA A 210 12.08 20.39 -4.55
C ALA A 210 12.96 20.72 -3.32
N PRO A 211 13.04 19.83 -2.32
CA PRO A 211 13.89 20.05 -1.17
C PRO A 211 15.35 20.14 -1.63
N ALA A 212 16.01 21.24 -1.28
CA ALA A 212 17.40 21.49 -1.63
C ALA A 212 18.34 20.55 -0.87
N PHE A 213 19.47 20.19 -1.48
CA PHE A 213 20.54 19.49 -0.76
C PHE A 213 21.13 20.41 0.32
N GLY A 214 21.61 19.79 1.39
CA GLY A 214 22.36 20.45 2.45
C GLY A 214 23.75 20.92 2.00
N PRO A 215 24.48 21.61 2.89
CA PRO A 215 25.70 22.32 2.53
C PRO A 215 26.94 21.41 2.38
N LEU A 216 26.86 20.12 2.77
CA LEU A 216 28.00 19.22 2.77
C LEU A 216 28.14 18.50 1.43
N GLU A 217 29.37 18.40 0.95
CA GLU A 217 29.70 17.51 -0.17
C GLU A 217 29.59 16.04 0.26
N THR A 218 29.01 15.21 -0.59
CA THR A 218 28.75 13.80 -0.30
C THR A 218 29.72 12.88 -1.04
N ALA A 219 29.86 11.67 -0.50
CA ALA A 219 30.55 10.54 -1.11
C ALA A 219 29.72 9.27 -0.90
N SER A 220 30.00 8.23 -1.69
CA SER A 220 29.38 6.93 -1.53
C SER A 220 30.38 5.80 -1.71
N ILE A 221 30.17 4.69 -1.01
CA ILE A 221 30.98 3.48 -1.14
C ILE A 221 30.10 2.24 -0.99
N GLU A 222 30.42 1.16 -1.70
CA GLU A 222 29.73 -0.13 -1.59
C GLU A 222 30.60 -1.14 -0.83
N TYR A 223 29.93 -1.99 -0.05
CA TYR A 223 30.56 -3.09 0.68
C TYR A 223 29.91 -4.41 0.30
N GLY A 224 30.71 -5.47 0.25
CA GLY A 224 30.26 -6.79 -0.19
C GLY A 224 31.41 -7.81 -0.26
N ILE A 225 31.11 -8.98 -0.82
CA ILE A 225 32.08 -10.09 -0.94
C ILE A 225 32.75 -10.19 -2.33
N GLY A 226 32.29 -9.41 -3.30
CA GLY A 226 32.67 -9.46 -4.70
C GLY A 226 33.73 -8.42 -5.07
N GLY A 227 33.48 -7.63 -6.11
CA GLY A 227 34.40 -6.58 -6.60
C GLY A 227 34.32 -5.25 -5.83
N GLU A 228 33.53 -5.18 -4.78
CA GLU A 228 33.24 -3.96 -4.00
C GLU A 228 34.48 -3.44 -3.28
N GLU A 229 34.47 -2.14 -2.96
CA GLU A 229 35.60 -1.41 -2.36
C GLU A 229 35.87 -1.86 -0.93
N ILE A 230 34.82 -2.13 -0.14
CA ILE A 230 34.93 -2.66 1.22
C ILE A 230 34.54 -4.14 1.21
N LYS A 231 35.42 -4.99 1.76
CA LYS A 231 35.15 -6.43 1.89
C LYS A 231 34.40 -6.74 3.18
N SER A 232 33.33 -7.51 3.07
CA SER A 232 32.50 -7.96 4.19
C SER A 232 32.48 -9.48 4.33
N ARG A 233 31.90 -9.97 5.42
CA ARG A 233 31.66 -11.41 5.67
C ARG A 233 30.29 -11.88 5.14
N ASN A 234 30.07 -13.20 5.23
CA ASN A 234 28.77 -13.83 5.05
C ASN A 234 28.05 -14.05 6.39
N THR A 235 26.74 -14.28 6.33
CA THR A 235 25.90 -14.71 7.45
C THR A 235 25.05 -15.92 7.09
N ASN A 236 24.65 -16.68 8.11
CA ASN A 236 23.80 -17.85 7.95
C ASN A 236 22.37 -17.53 8.41
N LEU A 237 21.43 -17.61 7.47
CA LEU A 237 20.01 -17.32 7.72
C LEU A 237 19.12 -18.57 7.76
N SER A 238 19.71 -19.78 7.72
CA SER A 238 18.99 -21.05 7.60
C SER A 238 18.01 -21.32 8.75
N SER A 239 18.22 -20.71 9.91
CA SER A 239 17.39 -20.90 11.09
C SER A 239 16.11 -20.05 11.10
N TYR A 240 15.98 -19.12 10.16
CA TYR A 240 14.90 -18.13 10.14
C TYR A 240 13.92 -18.35 8.98
N VAL A 241 14.33 -19.06 7.92
CA VAL A 241 13.53 -19.23 6.70
C VAL A 241 13.35 -20.70 6.35
N ASP A 242 12.12 -21.11 5.99
CA ASP A 242 11.93 -22.39 5.31
C ASP A 242 12.48 -22.31 3.89
N TYR A 243 13.60 -22.98 3.66
CA TYR A 243 14.36 -22.90 2.43
C TYR A 243 14.57 -24.29 1.81
N THR A 244 13.56 -24.78 1.10
CA THR A 244 13.54 -26.14 0.51
C THR A 244 13.01 -26.17 -0.93
N GLY A 245 13.07 -27.34 -1.57
CA GLY A 245 12.41 -27.61 -2.86
C GLY A 245 13.11 -27.06 -4.12
N PHE A 246 12.34 -26.89 -5.20
CA PHE A 246 12.85 -26.44 -6.51
C PHE A 246 13.18 -24.94 -6.54
N SER A 247 12.41 -24.12 -5.82
CA SER A 247 12.68 -22.68 -5.67
C SER A 247 14.05 -22.42 -5.07
N LYS A 248 14.44 -23.18 -4.03
CA LYS A 248 15.80 -23.19 -3.48
C LYS A 248 16.85 -23.40 -4.57
N LYS A 249 16.77 -24.52 -5.30
CA LYS A 249 17.78 -24.89 -6.31
C LYS A 249 17.97 -23.81 -7.37
N LEU A 250 16.87 -23.19 -7.79
CA LEU A 250 16.89 -22.15 -8.79
C LEU A 250 17.50 -20.84 -8.26
N ARG A 251 17.19 -20.48 -7.01
CA ARG A 251 17.79 -19.33 -6.32
C ARG A 251 19.29 -19.53 -6.08
N ASP A 252 19.69 -20.69 -5.58
CA ASP A 252 21.11 -21.04 -5.39
C ASP A 252 21.88 -20.97 -6.71
N PHE A 253 21.27 -21.45 -7.80
CA PHE A 253 21.88 -21.40 -9.13
C PHE A 253 22.08 -19.95 -9.62
N TYR A 254 21.09 -19.08 -9.40
CA TYR A 254 21.19 -17.67 -9.80
C TYR A 254 22.28 -16.93 -9.01
N TRP A 255 22.28 -17.06 -7.69
CA TRP A 255 23.20 -16.34 -6.81
C TRP A 255 24.60 -16.94 -6.74
N GLY A 256 24.73 -18.26 -6.97
CA GLY A 256 25.98 -18.98 -6.78
C GLY A 256 26.30 -19.31 -5.31
N TYR A 257 25.39 -19.01 -4.38
CA TYR A 257 25.49 -19.30 -2.95
C TYR A 257 24.11 -19.62 -2.36
N SER A 258 24.06 -20.15 -1.13
CA SER A 258 22.83 -20.57 -0.46
C SER A 258 22.53 -19.76 0.81
N ILE A 259 21.40 -20.05 1.46
CA ILE A 259 20.87 -19.31 2.63
C ILE A 259 21.81 -19.34 3.85
N ASP A 260 22.74 -20.29 3.91
CA ASP A 260 23.74 -20.43 4.98
C ASP A 260 24.98 -19.54 4.79
N THR A 261 25.13 -18.92 3.62
CA THR A 261 26.28 -18.09 3.26
C THR A 261 25.85 -16.81 2.53
N VAL A 262 24.82 -16.13 3.02
CA VAL A 262 24.32 -14.89 2.43
C VAL A 262 25.31 -13.75 2.70
N PRO A 263 25.75 -12.99 1.67
CA PRO A 263 26.67 -11.86 1.86
C PRO A 263 26.06 -10.73 2.67
N LEU A 264 26.86 -10.11 3.54
CA LEU A 264 26.57 -8.79 4.09
C LEU A 264 26.92 -7.75 3.02
N LYS A 265 25.94 -7.09 2.43
CA LYS A 265 26.14 -6.22 1.27
C LYS A 265 25.26 -4.99 1.36
N GLY A 266 25.77 -3.88 0.85
CA GLY A 266 25.00 -2.66 0.75
C GLY A 266 25.79 -1.47 0.21
N LYS A 267 25.14 -0.32 0.26
CA LYS A 267 25.70 0.96 -0.16
C LYS A 267 25.63 1.99 0.96
N VAL A 268 26.70 2.75 1.13
CA VAL A 268 26.82 3.80 2.13
C VAL A 268 26.92 5.14 1.42
N TRP A 269 26.09 6.11 1.82
CA TRP A 269 26.24 7.54 1.48
C TRP A 269 26.60 8.31 2.73
N TYR A 270 27.60 9.18 2.64
CA TYR A 270 28.14 9.89 3.80
C TYR A 270 28.69 11.27 3.43
N PRO A 271 28.81 12.20 4.38
CA PRO A 271 29.54 13.44 4.17
C PRO A 271 31.02 13.15 3.90
N ARG A 272 31.57 13.71 2.82
CA ARG A 272 32.95 13.44 2.40
C ARG A 272 33.95 13.76 3.52
N GLU A 273 33.78 14.93 4.12
CA GLU A 273 34.58 15.40 5.25
C GLU A 273 33.85 15.17 6.59
N GLY A 274 34.58 15.20 7.71
CA GLY A 274 34.04 15.03 9.05
C GLY A 274 33.95 13.59 9.54
N GLN A 275 33.48 13.43 10.78
CA GLN A 275 33.48 12.18 11.57
C GLN A 275 32.27 12.15 12.52
N ASN A 276 31.93 10.96 13.04
CA ASN A 276 30.90 10.72 14.05
C ASN A 276 29.53 11.30 13.67
N TYR A 277 29.11 11.07 12.42
CA TYR A 277 27.78 11.46 11.97
C TYR A 277 26.74 10.44 12.42
N PRO A 278 25.52 10.88 12.80
CA PRO A 278 24.44 9.96 13.06
C PRO A 278 24.16 9.07 11.85
N VAL A 279 23.79 7.82 12.10
CA VAL A 279 23.67 6.80 11.06
C VAL A 279 22.24 6.26 10.97
N MET A 280 21.75 6.18 9.74
CA MET A 280 20.49 5.54 9.40
C MET A 280 20.77 4.29 8.55
N PHE A 281 20.33 3.12 9.02
CA PHE A 281 20.28 1.92 8.20
C PHE A 281 18.91 1.83 7.55
N ILE A 282 18.85 1.51 6.25
CA ILE A 282 17.61 1.30 5.51
C ILE A 282 17.58 -0.07 4.82
N VAL A 283 16.47 -0.79 4.95
CA VAL A 283 16.21 -2.06 4.24
C VAL A 283 15.03 -1.94 3.29
N HIS A 284 15.15 -2.55 2.12
CA HIS A 284 14.05 -2.65 1.17
C HIS A 284 13.15 -3.86 1.48
N GLY A 285 11.92 -3.85 0.99
CA GLY A 285 11.01 -4.98 1.15
C GLY A 285 11.11 -6.03 0.05
N ASN A 286 10.12 -6.90 0.00
CA ASN A 286 10.02 -7.93 -1.01
C ASN A 286 9.74 -7.30 -2.39
N HIS A 287 10.66 -7.54 -3.31
CA HIS A 287 10.47 -7.26 -4.73
C HIS A 287 10.95 -8.48 -5.52
N ILE A 288 11.30 -8.33 -6.80
CA ILE A 288 12.04 -9.38 -7.48
C ILE A 288 13.50 -9.43 -7.02
N MET A 289 14.03 -10.63 -6.79
CA MET A 289 15.41 -10.81 -6.31
C MET A 289 16.49 -10.36 -7.29
N THR A 290 16.14 -10.13 -8.56
CA THR A 290 17.09 -9.72 -9.61
C THR A 290 17.19 -8.21 -9.78
N ALA A 291 16.46 -7.44 -8.99
CA ALA A 291 16.51 -5.98 -8.99
C ALA A 291 17.41 -5.50 -7.85
N ASP A 292 18.27 -4.52 -8.12
CA ASP A 292 19.17 -3.91 -7.14
C ASP A 292 18.42 -2.96 -6.19
N SER A 293 17.44 -3.50 -5.46
CA SER A 293 16.47 -2.72 -4.68
C SER A 293 17.12 -1.82 -3.63
N TYR A 294 18.29 -2.19 -3.10
CA TYR A 294 19.06 -1.37 -2.16
C TYR A 294 19.62 -0.07 -2.78
N LEU A 295 19.80 0.00 -4.11
CA LEU A 295 20.23 1.22 -4.80
C LEU A 295 19.10 2.24 -4.99
N GLY A 296 17.84 1.79 -4.87
CA GLY A 296 16.66 2.62 -5.09
C GLY A 296 16.44 3.75 -4.08
N TYR A 297 17.27 3.83 -3.04
CA TYR A 297 17.29 4.93 -2.06
C TYR A 297 18.42 5.93 -2.28
N SER A 298 19.14 5.88 -3.41
CA SER A 298 20.27 6.80 -3.69
C SER A 298 19.86 8.28 -3.53
N TYR A 299 18.68 8.65 -4.04
CA TYR A 299 18.16 10.02 -3.91
C TYR A 299 17.96 10.46 -2.45
N LEU A 300 17.63 9.53 -1.55
CA LEU A 300 17.43 9.79 -0.13
C LEU A 300 18.77 9.75 0.61
N GLY A 301 19.63 8.78 0.29
CA GLY A 301 20.96 8.63 0.88
C GLY A 301 21.84 9.85 0.62
N GLU A 302 21.93 10.30 -0.63
CA GLU A 302 22.69 11.50 -1.00
C GLU A 302 22.10 12.76 -0.35
N TYR A 303 20.77 12.87 -0.33
CA TYR A 303 20.09 14.00 0.29
C TYR A 303 20.39 14.09 1.78
N LEU A 304 20.23 13.01 2.54
CA LEU A 304 20.52 13.01 3.97
C LEU A 304 22.01 13.16 4.27
N ALA A 305 22.88 12.57 3.45
CA ALA A 305 24.33 12.76 3.58
C ALA A 305 24.73 14.24 3.46
N SER A 306 24.10 15.00 2.58
CA SER A 306 24.36 16.44 2.47
C SER A 306 23.96 17.25 3.71
N TYR A 307 23.14 16.68 4.60
CA TYR A 307 22.72 17.24 5.89
C TYR A 307 23.45 16.65 7.11
N GLY A 308 24.53 15.89 6.89
CA GLY A 308 25.37 15.38 7.97
C GLY A 308 24.85 14.07 8.59
N TYR A 309 24.33 13.16 7.76
CA TYR A 309 23.96 11.80 8.16
C TYR A 309 24.77 10.77 7.37
N VAL A 310 25.08 9.62 7.97
CA VAL A 310 25.48 8.45 7.18
C VAL A 310 24.24 7.61 6.90
N VAL A 311 24.03 7.22 5.65
CA VAL A 311 22.93 6.33 5.27
C VAL A 311 23.50 5.04 4.71
N VAL A 312 23.11 3.91 5.31
CA VAL A 312 23.51 2.57 4.88
C VAL A 312 22.27 1.85 4.34
N SER A 313 22.21 1.62 3.03
CA SER A 313 21.16 0.79 2.42
C SER A 313 21.64 -0.64 2.27
N VAL A 314 20.95 -1.57 2.93
CA VAL A 314 21.30 -2.99 2.99
C VAL A 314 20.63 -3.75 1.86
N ASP A 315 21.38 -4.62 1.19
CA ASP A 315 20.90 -5.51 0.14
C ASP A 315 20.28 -6.78 0.75
N GLU A 316 18.95 -6.85 0.70
CA GLU A 316 18.17 -8.02 1.12
C GLU A 316 17.62 -8.80 -0.07
N SER A 317 18.15 -8.58 -1.29
CA SER A 317 17.61 -9.18 -2.52
C SER A 317 17.63 -10.70 -2.49
N PHE A 318 18.52 -11.33 -1.71
CA PHE A 318 18.49 -12.79 -1.53
C PHE A 318 17.15 -13.28 -0.94
N LEU A 319 16.48 -12.48 -0.12
CA LEU A 319 15.22 -12.83 0.55
C LEU A 319 13.97 -12.47 -0.25
N ASN A 320 14.13 -11.83 -1.41
CA ASN A 320 13.05 -11.40 -2.30
C ASN A 320 12.43 -12.55 -3.12
N GLY A 321 11.25 -12.32 -3.68
CA GLY A 321 10.56 -13.28 -4.55
C GLY A 321 11.30 -13.57 -5.86
N TYR A 322 11.06 -14.74 -6.44
CA TYR A 322 11.56 -15.11 -7.75
C TYR A 322 10.57 -15.97 -8.54
N LEU A 323 10.22 -15.54 -9.76
CA LEU A 323 9.28 -16.22 -10.66
C LEU A 323 7.98 -16.66 -9.94
N ASP A 324 7.30 -15.68 -9.34
CA ASP A 324 6.05 -15.85 -8.57
C ASP A 324 6.14 -16.76 -7.33
N LYS A 325 7.36 -16.99 -6.81
CA LYS A 325 7.59 -17.69 -5.54
C LYS A 325 8.35 -16.81 -4.56
N GLY A 326 7.67 -16.39 -3.50
CA GLY A 326 8.29 -15.78 -2.31
C GLY A 326 9.01 -16.81 -1.44
N LEU A 327 9.86 -16.32 -0.54
CA LEU A 327 10.19 -17.06 0.68
C LEU A 327 9.03 -16.86 1.67
N SER A 328 8.78 -17.85 2.52
CA SER A 328 7.75 -17.77 3.54
C SER A 328 8.41 -17.55 4.89
N GLY A 329 7.87 -16.61 5.67
CA GLY A 329 8.31 -16.33 7.03
C GLY A 329 9.74 -15.82 7.10
N GLU A 330 10.11 -14.84 6.27
CA GLU A 330 11.49 -14.36 6.17
C GLU A 330 11.75 -12.99 6.81
N ASN A 331 10.73 -12.35 7.39
CA ASN A 331 10.89 -11.01 7.97
C ASN A 331 11.80 -10.98 9.21
N ASP A 332 11.87 -12.09 9.95
CA ASP A 332 12.87 -12.30 11.00
C ASP A 332 14.29 -12.49 10.42
N ALA A 333 14.41 -13.18 9.29
CA ALA A 333 15.68 -13.31 8.58
C ALA A 333 16.18 -11.97 8.04
N ARG A 334 15.28 -11.10 7.55
CA ARG A 334 15.56 -9.71 7.17
C ARG A 334 16.09 -8.91 8.37
N ALA A 335 15.39 -8.99 9.50
CA ALA A 335 15.83 -8.35 10.74
C ALA A 335 17.23 -8.79 11.18
N ILE A 336 17.53 -10.10 11.11
CA ILE A 336 18.86 -10.62 11.42
C ILE A 336 19.90 -10.18 10.40
N LEU A 337 19.58 -10.20 9.11
CA LEU A 337 20.48 -9.72 8.06
C LEU A 337 20.84 -8.25 8.28
N LEU A 338 19.86 -7.40 8.60
CA LEU A 338 20.08 -6.00 8.99
C LEU A 338 21.03 -5.89 10.19
N LEU A 339 20.76 -6.59 11.29
CA LEU A 339 21.58 -6.52 12.50
C LEU A 339 23.01 -7.03 12.28
N GLU A 340 23.21 -8.03 11.42
CA GLU A 340 24.54 -8.52 11.05
C GLU A 340 25.30 -7.51 10.17
N ASN A 341 24.61 -6.82 9.25
CA ASN A 341 25.20 -5.72 8.47
C ASN A 341 25.58 -4.54 9.38
N MET A 342 24.75 -4.19 10.36
CA MET A 342 25.07 -3.15 11.35
C MET A 342 26.35 -3.50 12.12
N ARG A 343 26.49 -4.75 12.59
CA ARG A 343 27.71 -5.21 13.28
C ARG A 343 28.94 -5.16 12.37
N GLU A 344 28.78 -5.47 11.09
CA GLU A 344 29.89 -5.37 10.12
C GLU A 344 30.33 -3.93 9.90
N MET A 345 29.37 -3.01 9.73
CA MET A 345 29.66 -1.59 9.58
C MET A 345 30.24 -0.97 10.85
N GLU A 346 29.83 -1.42 12.04
CA GLU A 346 30.45 -1.00 13.30
C GLU A 346 31.91 -1.46 13.39
N LYS A 347 32.20 -2.70 12.98
CA LYS A 347 33.57 -3.22 12.89
C LYS A 347 34.41 -2.37 11.94
N ASP A 348 33.90 -2.10 10.75
CA ASP A 348 34.57 -1.33 9.70
C ASP A 348 34.79 0.13 10.14
N ASN A 349 33.81 0.75 10.80
CA ASN A 349 33.91 2.10 11.37
C ASN A 349 35.03 2.22 12.42
N ASN A 350 35.42 1.12 13.07
CA ASN A 350 36.47 1.07 14.07
C ASN A 350 37.86 0.70 13.50
N GLN A 351 37.96 0.38 12.21
CA GLN A 351 39.22 -0.01 11.55
C GLN A 351 39.91 1.18 10.87
N LYS A 352 41.13 1.52 11.31
CA LYS A 352 41.87 2.72 10.86
C LYS A 352 42.17 2.77 9.36
N ASP A 353 42.29 1.62 8.73
CA ASP A 353 42.55 1.45 7.30
C ASP A 353 41.27 1.38 6.44
N ASN A 354 40.11 1.34 7.08
CA ASN A 354 38.83 1.34 6.38
C ASN A 354 38.45 2.78 5.93
N PRO A 355 37.94 2.98 4.70
CA PRO A 355 37.48 4.28 4.22
C PRO A 355 36.40 4.94 5.10
N LEU A 356 35.63 4.13 5.85
CA LEU A 356 34.56 4.57 6.75
C LEU A 356 35.02 4.76 8.19
N TYR A 357 36.33 4.73 8.47
CA TYR A 357 36.87 4.89 9.82
C TYR A 357 36.36 6.18 10.50
N ASN A 358 35.77 6.03 11.68
CA ASN A 358 35.15 7.10 12.50
C ASN A 358 34.09 7.94 11.76
N LYS A 359 33.44 7.42 10.70
CA LYS A 359 32.38 8.16 10.00
C LYS A 359 31.03 8.08 10.70
N MET A 360 30.73 6.96 11.34
CA MET A 360 29.42 6.65 11.92
C MET A 360 29.41 6.75 13.44
N ASP A 361 28.37 7.35 14.01
CA ASP A 361 28.08 7.41 15.44
C ASP A 361 26.96 6.42 15.78
N PHE A 362 27.34 5.24 16.31
CA PHE A 362 26.41 4.17 16.68
C PHE A 362 25.61 4.44 17.97
N GLU A 363 25.86 5.56 18.67
CA GLU A 363 24.98 6.03 19.76
C GLU A 363 23.75 6.80 19.23
N LYS A 364 23.74 7.10 17.93
CA LYS A 364 22.68 7.85 17.25
C LYS A 364 22.14 7.07 16.04
N LEU A 365 21.61 5.89 16.31
CA LEU A 365 21.10 4.96 15.30
C LEU A 365 19.61 5.18 15.00
N THR A 366 19.30 5.23 13.71
CA THR A 366 17.95 5.11 13.16
C THR A 366 17.87 3.87 12.26
N LEU A 367 16.78 3.11 12.36
CA LEU A 367 16.47 2.06 11.39
C LEU A 367 15.29 2.50 10.52
N ALA A 368 15.39 2.29 9.22
CA ALA A 368 14.35 2.57 8.25
C ALA A 368 14.05 1.32 7.41
N GLY A 369 12.81 1.14 7.01
CA GLY A 369 12.43 -0.03 6.23
C GLY A 369 11.22 0.23 5.35
N HIS A 370 11.21 -0.36 4.16
CA HIS A 370 10.10 -0.27 3.22
C HIS A 370 9.37 -1.61 3.10
N SER A 371 8.04 -1.64 3.12
CA SER A 371 7.25 -2.87 2.91
C SER A 371 7.59 -3.95 3.93
N ARG A 372 7.98 -5.15 3.52
CA ARG A 372 8.51 -6.18 4.44
C ARG A 372 9.73 -5.70 5.24
N GLY A 373 10.56 -4.83 4.68
CA GLY A 373 11.67 -4.20 5.38
C GLY A 373 11.20 -3.27 6.51
N GLY A 374 10.03 -2.63 6.35
CA GLY A 374 9.42 -1.79 7.38
C GLY A 374 8.93 -2.59 8.59
N GLU A 375 8.51 -3.84 8.40
CA GLU A 375 8.27 -4.77 9.52
C GLU A 375 9.59 -5.28 10.11
N ALA A 376 10.58 -5.59 9.26
CA ALA A 376 11.88 -6.10 9.68
C ALA A 376 12.63 -5.17 10.63
N VAL A 377 12.53 -3.84 10.47
CA VAL A 377 13.17 -2.90 11.41
C VAL A 377 12.55 -2.92 12.81
N SER A 378 11.24 -3.14 12.91
CA SER A 378 10.55 -3.29 14.19
C SER A 378 10.91 -4.61 14.87
N ILE A 379 11.04 -5.70 14.08
CA ILE A 379 11.54 -6.99 14.57
C ILE A 379 13.00 -6.87 15.02
N ALA A 380 13.85 -6.17 14.26
CA ALA A 380 15.25 -5.95 14.62
C ALA A 380 15.39 -5.16 15.93
N ALA A 381 14.58 -4.12 16.11
CA ALA A 381 14.51 -3.37 17.37
C ALA A 381 14.10 -4.27 18.55
N LEU A 382 13.10 -5.14 18.37
CA LEU A 382 12.72 -6.12 19.39
C LEU A 382 13.88 -7.09 19.70
N TYR A 383 14.49 -7.70 18.67
CA TYR A 383 15.60 -8.64 18.83
C TYR A 383 16.82 -8.03 19.51
N ASN A 384 17.04 -6.73 19.32
CA ASN A 384 18.09 -5.98 20.02
C ASN A 384 17.88 -5.93 21.55
N THR A 385 16.65 -6.09 22.04
CA THR A 385 16.34 -6.15 23.49
C THR A 385 16.42 -7.57 24.07
N LEU A 386 16.44 -8.59 23.22
CA LEU A 386 16.36 -10.00 23.62
C LEU A 386 17.74 -10.65 23.72
N LYS A 387 17.86 -11.70 24.54
CA LYS A 387 19.10 -12.49 24.70
C LYS A 387 19.10 -13.79 23.89
N VAL A 388 17.93 -14.24 23.44
CA VAL A 388 17.73 -15.45 22.63
C VAL A 388 16.59 -15.23 21.65
N LEU A 389 16.61 -15.96 20.54
CA LEU A 389 15.53 -15.93 19.56
C LEU A 389 14.24 -16.49 20.20
N PRO A 390 13.09 -15.79 20.08
CA PRO A 390 11.81 -16.25 20.64
C PRO A 390 11.42 -17.68 20.21
N ASP A 391 11.63 -18.01 18.93
CA ASP A 391 11.19 -19.29 18.37
C ASP A 391 12.24 -20.40 18.53
N ASN A 392 13.47 -20.07 18.92
CA ASN A 392 14.53 -21.05 19.17
C ASN A 392 15.53 -20.55 20.22
N GLY A 393 15.32 -20.96 21.48
CA GLY A 393 16.17 -20.57 22.60
C GLY A 393 17.65 -21.01 22.52
N ASN A 394 18.03 -21.85 21.55
CA ASN A 394 19.43 -22.21 21.31
C ASN A 394 20.20 -21.13 20.51
N ILE A 395 19.49 -20.20 19.87
CA ILE A 395 20.09 -19.11 19.10
C ILE A 395 20.22 -17.90 20.01
N ARG A 396 21.46 -17.50 20.28
CA ARG A 396 21.77 -16.33 21.12
C ARG A 396 21.69 -15.06 20.28
N LEU A 397 20.97 -14.07 20.80
CA LEU A 397 20.96 -12.71 20.26
C LEU A 397 21.95 -11.89 21.10
N THR A 398 22.95 -11.34 20.42
CA THR A 398 24.07 -10.59 21.04
C THR A 398 24.22 -9.24 20.32
N TYR A 399 23.10 -8.54 20.25
CA TYR A 399 23.02 -7.17 19.76
C TYR A 399 22.84 -6.24 20.96
N ASP A 400 23.42 -5.05 20.90
CA ASP A 400 23.37 -4.05 21.96
C ASP A 400 23.48 -2.64 21.34
N PHE A 401 22.73 -2.43 20.27
CA PHE A 401 22.72 -1.18 19.53
C PHE A 401 21.81 -0.15 20.20
N ASP A 402 22.24 1.11 20.26
CA ASP A 402 21.44 2.20 20.83
C ASP A 402 20.46 2.77 19.79
N ILE A 403 19.44 1.98 19.44
CA ILE A 403 18.43 2.33 18.43
C ILE A 403 17.47 3.38 19.00
N LYS A 404 17.53 4.62 18.48
CA LYS A 404 16.72 5.76 18.94
C LYS A 404 15.39 5.92 18.21
N SER A 405 15.39 5.57 16.93
CA SER A 405 14.31 5.92 16.01
C SER A 405 14.08 4.84 14.96
N LEU A 406 12.82 4.68 14.57
CA LEU A 406 12.36 3.78 13.52
C LEU A 406 11.56 4.56 12.46
N ILE A 407 11.75 4.21 11.19
CA ILE A 407 11.02 4.77 10.05
C ILE A 407 10.45 3.63 9.22
N ALA A 408 9.13 3.50 9.17
CA ALA A 408 8.43 2.49 8.40
C ALA A 408 7.75 3.13 7.18
N ILE A 409 8.19 2.76 5.98
CA ILE A 409 7.65 3.20 4.71
C ILE A 409 6.78 2.08 4.16
N ALA A 410 5.50 2.36 3.94
CA ALA A 410 4.49 1.43 3.46
C ALA A 410 4.63 -0.01 4.03
N PRO A 411 4.80 -0.19 5.36
CA PRO A 411 5.25 -1.45 5.92
C PRO A 411 4.16 -2.53 5.90
N CYS A 412 4.58 -3.79 5.84
CA CYS A 412 3.71 -4.90 6.24
C CYS A 412 3.56 -4.94 7.77
N SER A 413 2.62 -5.73 8.29
CA SER A 413 2.58 -6.16 9.69
C SER A 413 2.16 -7.62 9.74
N ASP A 414 2.60 -8.31 10.81
CA ASP A 414 2.19 -9.66 11.17
C ASP A 414 2.59 -10.75 10.16
N GLN A 415 3.54 -10.49 9.25
CA GLN A 415 4.16 -11.54 8.43
C GLN A 415 5.05 -12.46 9.28
N TYR A 416 5.63 -11.91 10.35
CA TYR A 416 6.31 -12.66 11.39
C TYR A 416 5.77 -12.26 12.76
N ARG A 417 5.35 -13.24 13.55
CA ARG A 417 4.84 -13.05 14.92
C ARG A 417 5.68 -13.87 15.90
N PRO A 418 6.65 -13.27 16.60
CA PRO A 418 7.55 -14.00 17.49
C PRO A 418 6.77 -14.76 18.56
N SER A 419 6.93 -16.09 18.59
CA SER A 419 6.15 -16.99 19.46
C SER A 419 4.63 -16.80 19.35
N GLY A 420 4.15 -16.40 18.17
CA GLY A 420 2.73 -16.14 17.89
C GLY A 420 2.18 -14.86 18.53
N ARG A 421 3.05 -13.93 18.96
CA ARG A 421 2.69 -12.66 19.60
C ARG A 421 2.98 -11.47 18.69
N ASP A 422 2.40 -10.34 19.03
CA ASP A 422 2.65 -9.09 18.35
C ASP A 422 4.02 -8.52 18.72
N VAL A 423 4.59 -7.74 17.80
CA VAL A 423 5.83 -6.99 18.05
C VAL A 423 5.44 -5.71 18.79
N GLU A 424 5.79 -5.63 20.07
CA GLU A 424 5.58 -4.47 20.92
C GLU A 424 6.92 -3.84 21.28
N LEU A 425 6.98 -2.51 21.18
CA LEU A 425 8.19 -1.73 21.46
C LEU A 425 7.89 -0.66 22.53
N LYS A 426 8.95 -0.26 23.24
CA LYS A 426 8.87 0.74 24.31
C LYS A 426 9.92 1.81 24.10
N ASP A 427 9.55 3.07 24.32
CA ASP A 427 10.49 4.20 24.38
C ASP A 427 11.39 4.31 23.13
N VAL A 428 10.77 4.29 21.95
CA VAL A 428 11.43 4.47 20.65
C VAL A 428 10.65 5.46 19.80
N ASN A 429 11.33 6.37 19.11
CA ASN A 429 10.64 7.26 18.17
C ASN A 429 10.20 6.48 16.93
N TYR A 430 9.05 6.81 16.36
CA TYR A 430 8.53 6.07 15.20
C TYR A 430 7.85 6.95 14.17
N LEU A 431 8.22 6.79 12.90
CA LEU A 431 7.58 7.45 11.77
C LEU A 431 6.98 6.43 10.81
N LEU A 432 5.68 6.54 10.55
CA LEU A 432 4.97 5.77 9.53
C LEU A 432 4.67 6.64 8.30
N ILE A 433 5.00 6.17 7.11
CA ILE A 433 4.67 6.86 5.85
C ILE A 433 3.98 5.86 4.92
N HIS A 434 2.80 6.17 4.41
CA HIS A 434 2.05 5.23 3.54
C HIS A 434 1.30 5.97 2.43
N GLY A 435 1.18 5.35 1.26
CA GLY A 435 0.48 5.93 0.10
C GLY A 435 -0.94 5.41 -0.08
N SER A 436 -1.90 6.28 -0.44
CA SER A 436 -3.29 5.85 -0.54
C SER A 436 -3.59 4.87 -1.67
N ASN A 437 -2.75 4.87 -2.71
CA ASN A 437 -2.88 4.04 -3.90
C ASN A 437 -1.86 2.91 -3.92
N ASP A 438 -1.32 2.55 -2.75
CA ASP A 438 -0.54 1.35 -2.54
C ASP A 438 -1.36 0.11 -2.97
N GLN A 439 -0.77 -0.73 -3.82
CA GLN A 439 -1.38 -1.96 -4.31
C GLN A 439 -0.65 -3.23 -3.91
N ASP A 440 0.45 -3.11 -3.18
CA ASP A 440 1.12 -4.26 -2.56
C ASP A 440 0.62 -4.41 -1.11
N VAL A 441 0.56 -3.31 -0.37
CA VAL A 441 0.02 -3.17 0.98
C VAL A 441 -1.16 -2.19 0.94
N SER A 442 -2.33 -2.69 0.54
CA SER A 442 -3.47 -1.86 0.12
C SER A 442 -4.11 -0.98 1.21
N TYR A 443 -3.83 -1.25 2.48
CA TYR A 443 -4.23 -0.43 3.63
C TYR A 443 -3.00 -0.21 4.52
N MET A 444 -3.02 0.84 5.34
CA MET A 444 -1.91 1.25 6.20
C MET A 444 -1.64 0.26 7.36
N MET A 445 -1.19 -0.96 7.04
CA MET A 445 -0.89 -2.04 8.01
C MET A 445 0.06 -1.61 9.12
N GLY A 446 0.94 -0.64 8.83
CA GLY A 446 1.86 -0.05 9.80
C GLY A 446 1.20 0.67 10.97
N GLU A 447 -0.11 0.94 10.95
CA GLU A 447 -0.82 1.48 12.12
C GLU A 447 -0.74 0.54 13.31
N LYS A 448 -0.75 -0.78 13.07
CA LYS A 448 -0.57 -1.76 14.14
C LYS A 448 0.78 -1.60 14.83
N GLN A 449 1.86 -1.44 14.06
CA GLN A 449 3.19 -1.15 14.62
C GLN A 449 3.22 0.20 15.36
N TYR A 450 2.55 1.22 14.82
CA TYR A 450 2.41 2.55 15.45
C TYR A 450 1.69 2.47 16.80
N HIS A 451 0.58 1.71 16.91
CA HIS A 451 -0.15 1.52 18.17
C HIS A 451 0.64 0.70 19.18
N ASN A 452 1.36 -0.33 18.73
CA ASN A 452 2.16 -1.22 19.58
C ASN A 452 3.45 -0.60 20.14
N ILE A 453 3.63 0.72 19.97
CA ILE A 453 4.68 1.48 20.63
C ILE A 453 4.07 2.22 21.82
N SER A 454 4.60 1.90 23.00
CA SER A 454 4.23 2.53 24.26
C SER A 454 5.36 3.42 24.80
N PHE A 455 4.97 4.49 25.49
CA PHE A 455 5.90 5.42 26.13
C PHE A 455 5.77 5.35 27.64
N THR A 456 6.91 5.30 28.33
CA THR A 456 6.95 5.35 29.80
C THR A 456 6.78 6.77 30.34
N GLY A 457 6.97 7.79 29.48
CA GLY A 457 6.93 9.21 29.84
C GLY A 457 8.19 9.71 30.53
N VAL A 458 9.24 8.88 30.68
CA VAL A 458 10.50 9.26 31.34
C VAL A 458 11.36 10.17 30.45
N ASN A 459 11.46 9.83 29.17
CA ASN A 459 12.23 10.58 28.18
C ASN A 459 11.31 11.13 27.09
N ASP A 460 11.86 12.06 26.31
CA ASP A 460 11.15 12.69 25.20
C ASP A 460 11.19 11.80 23.96
N TYR A 461 10.03 11.19 23.66
CA TYR A 461 9.82 10.39 22.46
C TYR A 461 8.54 10.86 21.76
N PHE A 462 8.43 10.58 20.47
CA PHE A 462 7.17 10.71 19.77
C PHE A 462 7.04 9.69 18.64
N LYS A 463 5.80 9.42 18.28
CA LYS A 463 5.44 8.71 17.06
C LYS A 463 4.57 9.61 16.19
N ALA A 464 4.73 9.49 14.88
CA ALA A 464 3.92 10.21 13.91
C ALA A 464 3.62 9.33 12.69
N PHE A 465 2.55 9.66 11.97
CA PHE A 465 2.32 9.09 10.64
C PHE A 465 1.98 10.16 9.60
N LEU A 466 2.29 9.86 8.34
CA LEU A 466 1.97 10.65 7.16
C LEU A 466 1.35 9.75 6.09
N TYR A 467 0.07 9.95 5.82
CA TYR A 467 -0.67 9.25 4.77
C TYR A 467 -0.82 10.16 3.55
N ILE A 468 -0.34 9.69 2.40
CA ILE A 468 -0.15 10.50 1.19
C ILE A 468 -1.16 10.10 0.12
N ALA A 469 -2.06 11.00 -0.25
CA ALA A 469 -3.01 10.74 -1.32
C ALA A 469 -2.31 10.55 -2.68
N ASP A 470 -2.84 9.66 -3.52
CA ASP A 470 -2.35 9.35 -4.86
C ASP A 470 -0.89 8.84 -4.91
N ALA A 471 -0.25 8.51 -3.78
CA ALA A 471 1.03 7.82 -3.73
C ALA A 471 0.84 6.29 -3.80
N ASN A 472 1.68 5.60 -4.56
CA ASN A 472 1.70 4.13 -4.66
C ASN A 472 2.79 3.52 -3.75
N HIS A 473 2.91 2.19 -3.75
CA HIS A 473 3.96 1.46 -3.04
C HIS A 473 5.34 1.72 -3.65
N GLY A 474 5.45 1.55 -4.97
CA GLY A 474 6.73 1.44 -5.68
C GLY A 474 7.59 2.70 -5.68
N GLN A 475 7.00 3.89 -5.88
CA GLN A 475 7.77 5.10 -6.20
C GLN A 475 8.62 5.66 -5.02
N PHE A 476 8.51 5.10 -3.81
CA PHE A 476 9.48 5.38 -2.73
C PHE A 476 10.87 4.80 -3.04
N ASN A 477 10.95 3.78 -3.89
CA ASN A 477 12.18 3.15 -4.35
C ASN A 477 12.32 3.35 -5.87
N SER A 478 13.38 4.02 -6.32
CA SER A 478 13.54 4.38 -7.73
C SER A 478 13.72 3.18 -8.68
N GLU A 479 13.99 1.99 -8.16
CA GLU A 479 14.12 0.76 -8.96
C GLU A 479 12.78 0.05 -9.19
N TRP A 480 11.73 0.37 -8.42
CA TRP A 480 10.44 -0.35 -8.45
C TRP A 480 9.42 0.33 -9.39
N GLY A 481 9.45 1.66 -9.47
CA GLY A 481 8.68 2.44 -10.42
C GLY A 481 7.18 2.54 -10.12
N ARG A 482 6.37 2.72 -11.18
CA ARG A 482 4.96 3.13 -11.10
C ARG A 482 3.97 1.97 -10.92
N PHE A 483 4.41 0.73 -11.10
CA PHE A 483 3.52 -0.44 -11.10
C PHE A 483 3.87 -1.32 -9.91
N ASP A 484 2.98 -1.35 -8.91
CA ASP A 484 3.17 -2.15 -7.68
C ASP A 484 2.94 -3.67 -7.92
N LEU A 485 2.38 -4.04 -9.07
CA LEU A 485 2.17 -5.43 -9.45
C LEU A 485 3.10 -5.80 -10.62
N SER A 486 3.50 -7.06 -10.69
CA SER A 486 4.31 -7.59 -11.79
C SER A 486 3.51 -7.74 -13.09
N THR A 487 4.21 -7.97 -14.20
CA THR A 487 3.57 -8.39 -15.45
C THR A 487 3.01 -9.81 -15.31
N PRO A 488 1.74 -10.07 -15.70
CA PRO A 488 0.84 -9.19 -16.46
C PRO A 488 -0.21 -8.44 -15.63
N PHE A 489 -0.25 -8.61 -14.31
CA PHE A 489 -1.29 -8.05 -13.43
C PHE A 489 -1.34 -6.52 -13.44
N HIS A 490 -0.20 -5.84 -13.58
CA HIS A 490 -0.14 -4.38 -13.68
C HIS A 490 -1.01 -3.77 -14.79
N MET A 491 -1.36 -4.55 -15.82
CA MET A 491 -2.24 -4.11 -16.90
C MET A 491 -3.65 -3.74 -16.41
N MET A 492 -4.07 -4.19 -15.23
CA MET A 492 -5.35 -3.81 -14.61
C MET A 492 -5.27 -2.57 -13.72
N LEU A 493 -4.07 -2.12 -13.35
CA LEU A 493 -3.88 -0.99 -12.45
C LEU A 493 -4.32 0.33 -13.09
N ASN A 494 -5.02 1.17 -12.33
CA ASN A 494 -5.32 2.54 -12.69
C ASN A 494 -4.26 3.47 -12.10
N THR A 495 -3.18 3.66 -12.86
CA THR A 495 -2.08 4.55 -12.47
C THR A 495 -2.28 5.98 -12.94
N LYS A 496 -3.45 6.34 -13.49
CA LYS A 496 -3.66 7.67 -14.11
C LYS A 496 -3.58 8.83 -13.11
N ASN A 497 -3.99 8.63 -11.86
CA ASN A 497 -4.03 9.68 -10.85
C ASN A 497 -2.79 9.73 -9.96
N LEU A 498 -1.89 8.74 -10.02
CA LEU A 498 -0.76 8.72 -9.09
C LEU A 498 0.08 9.99 -9.24
N ILE A 499 0.50 10.54 -8.10
CA ILE A 499 1.48 11.62 -8.05
C ILE A 499 2.76 11.20 -8.78
N SER A 500 3.54 12.18 -9.23
CA SER A 500 4.82 11.88 -9.85
C SER A 500 5.79 11.27 -8.83
N GLU A 501 6.68 10.41 -9.32
CA GLU A 501 7.74 9.80 -8.52
C GLU A 501 8.54 10.88 -7.76
N ASN A 502 8.96 11.96 -8.44
CA ASN A 502 9.65 13.08 -7.81
C ASN A 502 8.83 13.71 -6.66
N LYS A 503 7.51 13.87 -6.80
CA LYS A 503 6.67 14.46 -5.75
C LYS A 503 6.58 13.53 -4.53
N GLN A 504 6.49 12.22 -4.76
CA GLN A 504 6.50 11.19 -3.71
C GLN A 504 7.85 11.12 -2.99
N GLN A 505 8.96 11.07 -3.74
CA GLN A 505 10.32 11.04 -3.21
C GLN A 505 10.71 12.33 -2.48
N ASN A 506 10.24 13.49 -2.95
CA ASN A 506 10.41 14.77 -2.25
C ASN A 506 9.64 14.81 -0.94
N THR A 507 8.42 14.25 -0.91
CA THR A 507 7.66 14.09 0.33
C THR A 507 8.42 13.21 1.33
N LEU A 508 9.00 12.08 0.87
CA LEU A 508 9.80 11.20 1.72
C LEU A 508 11.05 11.92 2.26
N LYS A 509 11.80 12.62 1.40
CA LYS A 509 12.99 13.39 1.81
C LYS A 509 12.68 14.40 2.91
N THR A 510 11.63 15.20 2.74
CA THR A 510 11.23 16.21 3.73
C THR A 510 10.79 15.57 5.05
N ALA A 511 9.96 14.52 4.99
CA ALA A 511 9.48 13.85 6.20
C ALA A 511 10.62 13.17 6.97
N VAL A 512 11.46 12.37 6.29
CA VAL A 512 12.58 11.65 6.92
C VAL A 512 13.61 12.62 7.51
N LYS A 513 13.99 13.68 6.80
CA LYS A 513 14.94 14.67 7.32
C LYS A 513 14.41 15.38 8.55
N ASN A 514 13.15 15.82 8.55
CA ASN A 514 12.56 16.47 9.72
C ASN A 514 12.46 15.50 10.92
N PHE A 515 12.16 14.23 10.67
CA PHE A 515 12.11 13.23 11.74
C PHE A 515 13.48 12.93 12.34
N LEU A 516 14.51 12.78 11.50
CA LEU A 516 15.88 12.60 11.96
C LEU A 516 16.37 13.82 12.74
N ASP A 517 16.16 15.03 12.22
CA ASP A 517 16.57 16.24 12.93
C ASP A 517 15.83 16.41 14.26
N ALA A 518 14.53 16.07 14.30
CA ALA A 518 13.73 16.12 15.54
C ALA A 518 14.20 15.09 16.59
N THR A 519 14.49 13.86 16.18
CA THR A 519 14.74 12.75 17.11
C THR A 519 16.21 12.56 17.47
N ILE A 520 17.11 12.86 16.52
CA ILE A 520 18.54 12.64 16.66
C ILE A 520 19.29 13.93 17.00
N LYS A 521 18.92 15.05 16.37
CA LYS A 521 19.52 16.37 16.63
C LYS A 521 18.72 17.21 17.63
N GLN A 522 17.57 16.70 18.09
CA GLN A 522 16.68 17.37 19.05
C GLN A 522 16.19 18.75 18.57
N ASP A 523 15.97 18.88 17.26
CA ASP A 523 15.47 20.11 16.65
C ASP A 523 13.94 20.22 16.82
N ASN A 524 13.52 21.15 17.70
CA ASN A 524 12.12 21.44 17.96
C ASN A 524 11.37 22.04 16.77
N GLU A 525 12.06 22.78 15.89
CA GLU A 525 11.45 23.29 14.67
C GLU A 525 11.16 22.15 13.69
N ALA A 526 12.10 21.22 13.55
CA ALA A 526 11.89 19.99 12.77
C ALA A 526 10.77 19.13 13.37
N ARG A 527 10.67 18.99 14.70
CA ARG A 527 9.57 18.26 15.36
C ARG A 527 8.21 18.88 15.05
N SER A 528 8.15 20.21 14.98
CA SER A 528 6.90 20.91 14.71
C SER A 528 6.34 20.65 13.31
N PHE A 529 7.12 20.09 12.38
CA PHE A 529 6.62 19.54 11.12
C PHE A 529 5.55 18.45 11.35
N PHE A 530 5.66 17.63 12.39
CA PHE A 530 4.70 16.55 12.65
C PHE A 530 3.53 17.00 13.53
N SER A 531 3.77 17.99 14.39
CA SER A 531 2.84 18.38 15.45
C SER A 531 2.02 19.62 15.12
N ASP A 532 2.33 20.35 14.05
CA ASP A 532 1.62 21.54 13.58
C ASP A 532 1.21 21.36 12.11
N TYR A 533 -0.10 21.35 11.89
CA TYR A 533 -0.69 21.15 10.56
C TYR A 533 -0.20 22.17 9.53
N ASN A 534 -0.07 23.45 9.90
CA ASN A 534 0.34 24.49 8.95
C ASN A 534 1.82 24.37 8.59
N LYS A 535 2.67 23.99 9.54
CA LYS A 535 4.10 23.75 9.29
C LYS A 535 4.32 22.50 8.43
N LEU A 536 3.55 21.45 8.66
CA LEU A 536 3.55 20.27 7.79
C LEU A 536 3.23 20.67 6.35
N ARG A 537 2.16 21.44 6.17
CA ARG A 537 1.67 21.85 4.85
C ARG A 537 2.65 22.75 4.11
N SER A 538 3.24 23.74 4.77
CA SER A 538 4.14 24.70 4.10
C SER A 538 5.44 24.06 3.59
N GLN A 539 5.85 22.92 4.16
CA GLN A 539 7.08 22.23 3.79
C GLN A 539 6.87 21.08 2.80
N LEU A 540 5.64 20.62 2.60
CA LEU A 540 5.33 19.52 1.70
C LEU A 540 4.86 20.00 0.32
N PRO A 541 5.06 19.17 -0.73
CA PRO A 541 4.51 19.43 -2.04
C PRO A 541 2.98 19.62 -2.05
N GLU A 542 2.39 20.36 -2.99
CA GLU A 542 0.93 20.49 -3.02
C GLU A 542 0.25 19.14 -3.30
N ASN A 543 -0.35 18.55 -2.27
CA ASN A 543 -1.11 17.31 -2.36
C ASN A 543 -2.04 17.18 -1.15
N LEU A 544 -2.82 16.11 -1.05
CA LEU A 544 -3.61 15.80 0.13
C LEU A 544 -2.82 14.88 1.08
N TYR A 545 -2.68 15.31 2.34
CA TYR A 545 -1.99 14.58 3.40
C TYR A 545 -2.89 14.46 4.62
N LEU A 546 -2.91 13.27 5.22
CA LEU A 546 -3.48 13.03 6.54
C LEU A 546 -2.30 12.71 7.46
N ASN A 547 -2.32 13.22 8.69
CA ASN A 547 -1.22 13.07 9.62
C ASN A 547 -1.72 12.78 11.04
N GLY A 548 -0.96 11.96 11.75
CA GLY A 548 -1.14 11.73 13.18
C GLY A 548 0.14 11.98 13.95
N TYR A 549 0.02 12.25 15.24
CA TYR A 549 1.11 12.60 16.12
C TYR A 549 0.78 12.26 17.57
N GLU A 550 1.70 11.58 18.25
CA GLU A 550 1.61 11.28 19.68
C GLU A 550 2.99 11.45 20.32
N ALA A 551 3.07 12.28 21.36
CA ALA A 551 4.29 12.46 22.15
C ALA A 551 4.21 11.65 23.44
N SER A 552 5.37 11.26 24.00
CA SER A 552 5.48 10.57 25.29
C SER A 552 4.89 11.35 26.47
N THR A 553 4.65 12.65 26.28
CA THR A 553 3.99 13.53 27.26
C THR A 553 2.46 13.50 27.20
N LEU A 554 1.85 12.75 26.26
CA LEU A 554 0.40 12.64 26.17
C LEU A 554 -0.16 11.96 27.43
N GLN A 555 -0.97 12.71 28.17
CA GLN A 555 -1.84 12.20 29.22
C GLN A 555 -3.18 11.89 28.57
N ASN A 556 -3.36 10.62 28.21
CA ASN A 556 -4.57 10.15 27.54
C ASN A 556 -5.70 10.03 28.57
N LEU A 557 -6.75 10.83 28.40
CA LEU A 557 -7.93 10.86 29.26
C LEU A 557 -8.95 9.81 28.83
N CYS A 558 -9.01 9.52 27.52
CA CYS A 558 -9.98 8.60 26.94
C CYS A 558 -9.46 8.06 25.60
N SER A 559 -9.13 6.76 25.58
CA SER A 559 -8.74 5.95 24.43
C SER A 559 -9.78 4.90 24.05
N TYR A 560 -10.78 4.64 24.91
CA TYR A 560 -11.83 3.64 24.66
C TYR A 560 -11.34 2.18 24.61
N GLU A 561 -10.16 1.91 25.15
CA GLU A 561 -9.53 0.56 25.14
C GLU A 561 -9.78 -0.20 26.45
N GLU A 562 -10.17 0.51 27.50
CA GLU A 562 -10.18 0.03 28.88
C GLU A 562 -11.37 -0.88 29.24
N ASP A 563 -12.55 -0.63 28.67
CA ASP A 563 -13.79 -1.33 29.03
C ASP A 563 -14.87 -1.26 27.92
N THR A 564 -16.15 -1.42 28.30
CA THR A 564 -17.30 -1.36 27.38
C THR A 564 -18.42 -0.44 27.90
N ASP A 565 -18.18 0.23 29.03
CA ASP A 565 -19.12 1.14 29.67
C ASP A 565 -18.95 2.53 29.06
N LEU A 566 -19.87 2.90 28.18
CA LEU A 566 -19.87 4.18 27.46
C LEU A 566 -19.86 5.43 28.36
N THR A 567 -20.04 5.26 29.67
CA THR A 567 -20.09 6.35 30.66
C THR A 567 -18.78 6.55 31.42
N THR A 568 -17.78 5.68 31.24
CA THR A 568 -16.45 5.75 31.84
C THR A 568 -15.38 6.10 30.81
N ALA A 569 -14.24 6.59 31.27
CA ALA A 569 -13.08 6.88 30.43
C ALA A 569 -11.82 6.18 30.97
N THR A 570 -10.73 6.24 30.21
CA THR A 570 -9.45 5.59 30.56
C THR A 570 -8.90 6.04 31.90
N VAL A 571 -9.11 7.32 32.24
CA VAL A 571 -8.76 7.85 33.56
C VAL A 571 -9.96 7.74 34.49
N GLU A 572 -9.72 7.24 35.71
CA GLU A 572 -10.74 7.15 36.75
C GLU A 572 -11.39 8.51 37.03
N ASN A 573 -12.61 8.49 37.58
CA ASN A 573 -13.34 9.69 38.02
C ASN A 573 -13.73 10.66 36.89
N VAL A 574 -13.79 10.15 35.67
CA VAL A 574 -14.31 10.83 34.49
C VAL A 574 -15.63 10.20 34.10
N SER A 575 -16.66 11.01 33.88
CA SER A 575 -17.95 10.56 33.36
C SER A 575 -18.19 11.11 31.96
N LEU A 576 -18.56 10.22 31.05
CA LEU A 576 -18.84 10.52 29.65
C LEU A 576 -20.35 10.57 29.40
N SER A 577 -20.79 11.57 28.65
CA SER A 577 -22.20 11.72 28.31
C SER A 577 -22.39 12.39 26.94
N SER A 578 -23.58 12.25 26.39
CA SER A 578 -23.93 12.80 25.07
C SER A 578 -25.37 13.28 25.05
N LEU A 579 -25.62 14.36 24.30
CA LEU A 579 -26.96 14.84 23.99
C LEU A 579 -27.08 15.06 22.48
N GLY A 580 -28.24 14.72 21.91
CA GLY A 580 -28.56 15.01 20.51
C GLY A 580 -27.81 14.17 19.48
N ALA A 581 -27.08 13.12 19.90
CA ALA A 581 -26.55 12.11 19.00
C ALA A 581 -27.69 11.32 18.34
N SER A 582 -27.53 11.01 17.04
CA SER A 582 -28.35 9.98 16.38
C SER A 582 -27.92 8.59 16.85
N TYR A 583 -26.62 8.38 17.03
CA TYR A 583 -26.03 7.26 17.75
C TYR A 583 -24.65 7.67 18.28
N TRP A 584 -24.25 7.04 19.37
CA TRP A 584 -22.89 7.08 19.89
C TRP A 584 -22.60 5.75 20.59
N TYR A 585 -21.46 5.13 20.28
CA TYR A 585 -21.01 3.86 20.87
C TYR A 585 -19.53 3.65 20.60
N GLU A 586 -18.87 2.89 21.46
CA GLU A 586 -17.50 2.43 21.24
C GLU A 586 -17.47 1.26 20.26
N THR A 587 -16.55 1.32 19.31
CA THR A 587 -16.43 0.28 18.28
C THR A 587 -14.98 -0.05 18.00
N ARG A 588 -14.74 -1.34 17.76
CA ARG A 588 -13.49 -1.80 17.15
C ARG A 588 -13.37 -1.23 15.74
N LEU A 589 -12.15 -0.89 15.35
CA LEU A 589 -11.83 -0.35 14.04
C LEU A 589 -11.34 -1.45 13.09
N PHE A 590 -11.66 -1.28 11.82
CA PHE A 590 -11.28 -2.16 10.72
C PHE A 590 -10.71 -1.30 9.59
N TYR A 591 -9.75 -1.82 8.83
CA TYR A 591 -9.16 -1.08 7.70
C TYR A 591 -10.16 -0.89 6.55
N GLU A 592 -10.99 -1.89 6.32
CA GLU A 592 -12.03 -1.94 5.28
C GLU A 592 -13.23 -2.73 5.83
N LEU A 593 -14.41 -2.61 5.18
CA LEU A 593 -15.57 -3.42 5.54
C LEU A 593 -15.24 -4.91 5.38
N ASP A 594 -15.42 -5.70 6.45
CA ASP A 594 -15.02 -7.12 6.54
C ASP A 594 -13.50 -7.38 6.44
N GLY A 595 -12.66 -6.34 6.58
CA GLY A 595 -11.20 -6.44 6.60
C GLY A 595 -10.62 -6.89 7.95
N PRO A 596 -9.29 -7.02 8.05
CA PRO A 596 -8.65 -7.25 9.33
C PRO A 596 -8.92 -6.07 10.28
N ASP A 597 -8.98 -6.40 11.57
CA ASP A 597 -9.13 -5.40 12.59
C ASP A 597 -7.83 -4.59 12.78
N ARG A 598 -7.96 -3.40 13.37
CA ARG A 598 -6.86 -2.46 13.59
C ARG A 598 -6.28 -2.53 15.01
N ASP A 599 -6.69 -3.53 15.81
CA ASP A 599 -6.37 -3.65 17.24
C ASP A 599 -6.53 -2.32 18.00
N ASN A 600 -7.59 -1.57 17.67
CA ASN A 600 -7.92 -0.26 18.23
C ASN A 600 -9.44 -0.08 18.29
N TYR A 601 -9.90 0.64 19.30
CA TYR A 601 -11.27 1.06 19.55
C TYR A 601 -11.38 2.57 19.41
N ALA A 602 -12.60 3.07 19.25
CA ALA A 602 -12.88 4.49 19.19
C ALA A 602 -14.36 4.75 19.44
N LEU A 603 -14.69 5.98 19.84
CA LEU A 603 -16.06 6.44 19.84
C LEU A 603 -16.55 6.67 18.41
N ALA A 604 -17.55 5.94 17.95
CA ALA A 604 -18.33 6.27 16.76
C ALA A 604 -19.47 7.23 17.14
N TYR A 605 -19.55 8.39 16.48
CA TYR A 605 -20.53 9.43 16.81
C TYR A 605 -21.18 10.01 15.55
N ALA A 606 -22.52 10.02 15.50
CA ALA A 606 -23.25 10.65 14.40
C ALA A 606 -24.40 11.53 14.89
N TRP A 607 -24.73 12.54 14.10
CA TRP A 607 -25.79 13.49 14.41
C TRP A 607 -26.57 13.95 13.18
N LYS A 608 -27.79 14.44 13.41
CA LYS A 608 -28.67 15.09 12.44
C LYS A 608 -29.34 16.29 13.09
N ASN A 609 -29.46 17.40 12.35
CA ASN A 609 -30.06 18.66 12.82
C ASN A 609 -29.33 19.27 14.03
N SER A 610 -28.01 19.43 13.83
CA SER A 610 -26.90 19.73 14.74
C SER A 610 -26.98 20.77 15.87
N LEU A 611 -28.07 21.52 16.03
CA LEU A 611 -28.00 22.75 16.85
C LEU A 611 -27.79 22.51 18.36
N SER A 612 -27.89 21.28 18.84
CA SER A 612 -27.68 20.94 20.26
C SER A 612 -26.92 19.63 20.50
N SER A 613 -26.25 19.08 19.48
CA SER A 613 -25.52 17.81 19.62
C SER A 613 -24.15 18.02 20.27
N TYR A 614 -23.87 17.35 21.39
CA TYR A 614 -22.55 17.38 22.02
C TYR A 614 -22.18 16.04 22.67
N TYR A 615 -20.87 15.85 22.81
CA TYR A 615 -20.24 14.80 23.62
C TYR A 615 -19.41 15.46 24.71
N GLU A 616 -19.62 15.10 25.97
CA GLU A 616 -19.03 15.76 27.13
C GLU A 616 -18.30 14.77 28.05
N MET A 617 -17.15 15.22 28.53
CA MET A 617 -16.33 14.61 29.55
C MET A 617 -16.39 15.47 30.82
N GLN A 618 -16.89 14.91 31.93
CA GLN A 618 -17.00 15.59 33.24
C GLN A 618 -16.01 14.99 34.24
N PHE A 619 -15.33 15.83 35.02
CA PHE A 619 -14.30 15.41 35.98
C PHE A 619 -14.78 15.53 37.43
N THR A 620 -14.60 14.48 38.25
CA THR A 620 -14.96 14.50 39.69
C THR A 620 -13.94 13.73 40.55
N PRO A 621 -12.83 14.33 41.02
CA PRO A 621 -12.60 15.77 41.19
C PRO A 621 -12.21 16.50 39.90
N PRO A 622 -12.21 17.85 39.89
CA PRO A 622 -11.75 18.65 38.76
C PRO A 622 -10.36 18.25 38.29
N TYR A 623 -10.14 18.26 36.97
CA TYR A 623 -8.87 17.88 36.38
C TYR A 623 -7.84 19.00 36.50
N GLU A 624 -6.69 18.67 37.07
CA GLU A 624 -5.53 19.56 37.16
C GLU A 624 -4.65 19.36 35.93
N GLU A 625 -4.76 20.30 35.00
CA GLU A 625 -4.16 20.16 33.69
C GLU A 625 -2.68 20.64 33.69
N LYS A 626 -1.81 19.88 33.01
CA LYS A 626 -0.34 20.08 33.06
C LYS A 626 0.37 20.14 31.69
N GLY A 627 -0.33 19.94 30.57
CA GLY A 627 0.21 19.98 29.21
C GLY A 627 0.46 21.41 28.69
N SER A 628 0.67 21.61 27.40
CA SER A 628 0.57 22.92 26.72
C SER A 628 -0.52 22.93 25.65
N PHE A 629 -0.95 21.74 25.23
CA PHE A 629 -1.92 21.51 24.17
C PHE A 629 -2.99 20.54 24.65
N PHE A 630 -4.24 20.81 24.27
CA PHE A 630 -5.31 19.82 24.24
C PHE A 630 -5.23 19.09 22.90
N GLN A 631 -5.21 17.76 22.92
CA GLN A 631 -5.03 16.91 21.75
C GLN A 631 -6.13 15.85 21.68
N PHE A 632 -6.55 15.52 20.46
CA PHE A 632 -7.42 14.37 20.19
C PHE A 632 -7.23 13.91 18.75
N ASP A 633 -7.52 12.65 18.49
CA ASP A 633 -7.58 12.07 17.16
C ASP A 633 -9.03 12.04 16.66
N ILE A 634 -9.25 12.48 15.42
CA ILE A 634 -10.58 12.54 14.82
C ILE A 634 -10.54 12.05 13.38
N MET A 635 -11.56 11.29 13.01
CA MET A 635 -11.77 10.78 11.67
C MET A 635 -13.14 11.25 11.16
N ASP A 636 -13.16 11.85 9.98
CA ASP A 636 -14.41 12.17 9.27
C ASP A 636 -14.88 10.95 8.49
N ASP A 637 -15.79 10.18 9.09
CA ASP A 637 -16.26 8.88 8.61
C ASP A 637 -17.37 9.00 7.55
N ARG A 638 -17.38 10.12 6.81
CA ARG A 638 -18.33 10.39 5.72
C ARG A 638 -17.74 10.01 4.38
N GLU A 639 -18.49 9.21 3.63
CA GLU A 639 -18.13 8.82 2.27
C GLU A 639 -18.81 9.73 1.22
N TYR A 640 -18.00 10.29 0.32
CA TYR A 640 -18.48 11.13 -0.78
C TYR A 640 -18.33 10.43 -2.13
N PRO A 641 -19.41 9.89 -2.73
CA PRO A 641 -19.35 9.15 -3.97
C PRO A 641 -18.98 10.01 -5.20
N LYS A 642 -18.54 9.31 -6.25
CA LYS A 642 -18.21 9.89 -7.57
C LYS A 642 -19.32 10.82 -8.06
N GLY A 643 -18.95 12.06 -8.37
CA GLY A 643 -19.85 13.07 -8.94
C GLY A 643 -20.51 14.01 -7.94
N GLN A 644 -20.33 13.80 -6.63
CA GLN A 644 -20.79 14.76 -5.63
C GLN A 644 -19.92 16.03 -5.66
N LYS A 645 -20.52 17.14 -6.11
CA LYS A 645 -19.78 18.40 -6.35
C LYS A 645 -19.55 19.25 -5.11
N LYS A 646 -20.33 19.04 -4.04
CA LYS A 646 -20.24 19.86 -2.82
C LYS A 646 -19.89 18.96 -1.64
N ILE A 647 -18.66 19.12 -1.16
CA ILE A 647 -18.15 18.50 0.06
C ILE A 647 -18.23 19.56 1.15
N SER A 648 -18.85 19.22 2.28
CA SER A 648 -18.97 20.13 3.40
C SER A 648 -17.85 19.84 4.41
N PRO A 649 -16.97 20.81 4.72
CA PRO A 649 -15.90 20.67 5.72
C PRO A 649 -16.36 20.06 7.04
N LEU A 650 -15.60 19.12 7.62
CA LEU A 650 -15.75 18.85 9.05
C LEU A 650 -15.22 20.04 9.86
N ASP A 651 -16.03 20.52 10.79
CA ASP A 651 -15.69 21.53 11.76
C ASP A 651 -16.57 21.34 12.99
N LEU A 652 -16.03 21.65 14.17
CA LEU A 652 -16.72 21.52 15.46
C LEU A 652 -16.11 22.48 16.47
N THR A 653 -16.87 22.78 17.52
CA THR A 653 -16.42 23.64 18.61
C THR A 653 -16.02 22.78 19.80
N VAL A 654 -14.79 22.92 20.30
CA VAL A 654 -14.35 22.33 21.56
C VAL A 654 -14.52 23.36 22.66
N ASN A 655 -15.21 23.01 23.74
CA ASN A 655 -15.38 23.85 24.92
C ASN A 655 -14.62 23.27 26.12
N ILE A 656 -14.04 24.15 26.93
CA ILE A 656 -13.48 23.82 28.23
C ILE A 656 -14.17 24.72 29.26
N THR A 657 -14.67 24.10 30.34
CA THR A 657 -15.32 24.81 31.45
C THR A 657 -14.57 24.56 32.76
N ASP A 658 -14.25 25.62 33.49
CA ASP A 658 -13.60 25.52 34.79
C ASP A 658 -14.59 25.35 35.95
N THR A 659 -14.07 25.19 37.17
CA THR A 659 -14.88 25.07 38.39
C THR A 659 -15.61 26.36 38.81
N LYS A 660 -15.20 27.52 38.28
CA LYS A 660 -15.85 28.82 38.49
C LYS A 660 -17.03 29.03 37.52
N GLY A 661 -17.18 28.16 36.53
CA GLY A 661 -18.21 28.22 35.49
C GLY A 661 -17.83 29.11 34.31
N GLU A 662 -16.56 29.51 34.19
CA GLU A 662 -16.07 30.18 33.00
C GLU A 662 -15.86 29.14 31.89
N THR A 663 -16.46 29.37 30.74
CA THR A 663 -16.31 28.51 29.55
C THR A 663 -15.53 29.26 28.48
N ALA A 664 -14.61 28.56 27.81
CA ALA A 664 -13.95 29.05 26.61
C ALA A 664 -14.07 28.04 25.48
N HIS A 665 -13.89 28.51 24.24
CA HIS A 665 -14.07 27.68 23.06
C HIS A 665 -12.91 27.80 22.07
N ALA A 666 -12.67 26.73 21.32
CA ALA A 666 -11.76 26.66 20.19
C ALA A 666 -12.43 25.96 19.00
N LEU A 667 -12.20 26.48 17.79
CA LEU A 667 -12.74 25.91 16.57
C LEU A 667 -11.73 24.93 15.96
N LEU A 668 -12.16 23.71 15.62
CA LEU A 668 -11.29 22.69 15.03
C LEU A 668 -10.56 23.21 13.78
N SER A 669 -11.28 23.91 12.88
CA SER A 669 -10.72 24.36 11.60
C SER A 669 -9.66 25.46 11.70
N ASP A 670 -9.43 26.03 12.88
CA ASP A 670 -8.34 26.98 13.12
C ASP A 670 -6.97 26.27 13.33
N PHE A 671 -6.97 24.98 13.70
CA PHE A 671 -5.76 24.24 14.07
C PHE A 671 -5.43 23.07 13.14
N ALA A 672 -6.45 22.46 12.54
CA ALA A 672 -6.24 21.34 11.63
C ALA A 672 -7.34 21.28 10.56
N ARG A 673 -7.05 20.56 9.47
CA ARG A 673 -8.08 20.18 8.50
C ARG A 673 -8.29 18.68 8.49
N VAL A 674 -9.47 18.25 8.93
CA VAL A 674 -9.89 16.86 8.84
C VAL A 674 -10.59 16.63 7.50
N TYR A 675 -10.10 15.64 6.76
CA TYR A 675 -10.66 15.24 5.47
C TYR A 675 -11.59 14.05 5.62
N PRO A 676 -12.67 13.97 4.83
CA PRO A 676 -13.48 12.77 4.72
C PRO A 676 -12.67 11.57 4.24
N SER A 677 -13.26 10.38 4.32
CA SER A 677 -12.65 9.14 3.80
C SER A 677 -12.26 9.28 2.34
N LEU A 678 -11.03 8.87 1.98
CA LEU A 678 -10.50 9.06 0.63
C LEU A 678 -11.07 8.01 -0.34
N PRO A 679 -11.79 8.39 -1.41
CA PRO A 679 -12.34 7.44 -2.38
C PRO A 679 -11.26 6.98 -3.38
N VAL A 680 -10.48 5.97 -3.02
CA VAL A 680 -9.36 5.52 -3.85
C VAL A 680 -9.84 4.56 -4.94
N ILE A 681 -9.35 4.77 -6.17
CA ILE A 681 -9.53 3.86 -7.30
C ILE A 681 -8.16 3.42 -7.79
N THR A 682 -7.83 2.16 -7.54
CA THR A 682 -6.52 1.59 -7.84
C THR A 682 -6.53 0.68 -9.05
N THR A 683 -7.70 0.19 -9.48
CA THR A 683 -7.84 -0.60 -10.72
C THR A 683 -8.75 0.08 -11.74
N LYS A 684 -8.52 -0.23 -13.02
CA LYS A 684 -9.33 0.28 -14.13
C LYS A 684 -10.78 -0.18 -14.05
N LEU A 685 -11.01 -1.35 -13.46
CA LEU A 685 -12.34 -1.93 -13.32
C LEU A 685 -13.14 -1.27 -12.20
N GLN A 686 -12.51 -0.93 -11.07
CA GLN A 686 -13.15 -0.13 -10.01
C GLN A 686 -13.69 1.20 -10.57
N PHE A 687 -12.99 1.82 -11.53
CA PHE A 687 -13.49 3.02 -12.21
C PHE A 687 -14.76 2.75 -13.04
N ILE A 688 -14.81 1.64 -13.76
CA ILE A 688 -15.93 1.25 -14.63
C ILE A 688 -17.16 0.86 -13.79
N THR A 689 -16.95 0.11 -12.71
CA THR A 689 -18.02 -0.34 -11.80
C THR A 689 -18.43 0.72 -10.77
N ASN A 690 -17.70 1.85 -10.71
CA ASN A 690 -17.91 2.91 -9.74
C ASN A 690 -17.84 2.39 -8.29
N SER A 691 -16.80 1.63 -7.99
CA SER A 691 -16.55 1.03 -6.66
C SER A 691 -15.20 1.49 -6.10
N PRO A 692 -15.08 2.77 -5.67
CA PRO A 692 -13.90 3.20 -4.95
C PRO A 692 -13.81 2.48 -3.60
N VAL A 693 -12.59 2.25 -3.14
CA VAL A 693 -12.32 1.83 -1.76
C VAL A 693 -12.14 3.09 -0.92
N TYR A 694 -13.00 3.28 0.07
CA TYR A 694 -12.87 4.42 0.98
C TYR A 694 -11.81 4.12 2.04
N LYS A 695 -10.87 5.06 2.20
CA LYS A 695 -9.78 4.97 3.16
C LYS A 695 -10.10 5.84 4.38
N HIS A 696 -10.34 5.20 5.51
CA HIS A 696 -10.79 5.81 6.77
C HIS A 696 -9.60 5.87 7.75
N TYR A 697 -9.03 7.05 7.95
CA TYR A 697 -7.88 7.25 8.85
C TYR A 697 -8.07 8.46 9.74
N PHE A 698 -7.53 8.37 10.96
CA PHE A 698 -7.52 9.47 11.92
C PHE A 698 -6.62 10.61 11.47
N GLN A 699 -6.87 11.79 12.04
CA GLN A 699 -5.98 12.91 12.03
C GLN A 699 -5.90 13.51 13.42
N THR A 700 -4.68 13.84 13.87
CA THR A 700 -4.48 14.46 15.17
C THR A 700 -4.76 15.95 15.10
N VAL A 701 -5.57 16.45 16.02
CA VAL A 701 -5.82 17.88 16.23
C VAL A 701 -5.14 18.30 17.52
N ARG A 702 -4.30 19.35 17.46
CA ARG A 702 -3.63 19.93 18.63
C ARG A 702 -4.03 21.39 18.80
N ILE A 703 -4.68 21.69 19.91
CA ILE A 703 -5.17 23.03 20.24
C ILE A 703 -4.30 23.58 21.37
N PRO A 704 -3.53 24.66 21.16
CA PRO A 704 -2.77 25.28 22.23
C PRO A 704 -3.73 25.85 23.26
N LYS A 705 -3.44 25.67 24.55
CA LYS A 705 -4.25 26.24 25.64
C LYS A 705 -4.54 27.73 25.51
N THR A 706 -3.55 28.47 25.00
CA THR A 706 -3.66 29.92 24.80
C THR A 706 -4.77 30.29 23.82
N ALA A 707 -5.21 29.36 22.96
CA ALA A 707 -6.38 29.56 22.11
C ALA A 707 -7.68 29.65 22.92
N PHE A 708 -7.84 28.81 23.94
CA PHE A 708 -8.99 28.88 24.84
C PHE A 708 -8.96 30.17 25.67
N GLN A 709 -7.80 30.56 26.21
CA GLN A 709 -7.67 31.80 26.97
C GLN A 709 -7.93 33.07 26.14
N LYS A 710 -7.64 33.05 24.83
CA LYS A 710 -8.02 34.14 23.91
C LYS A 710 -9.53 34.27 23.74
N SER A 711 -10.26 33.17 23.87
CA SER A 711 -11.72 33.12 23.80
C SER A 711 -12.36 33.60 25.11
N ASN A 712 -11.78 33.23 26.26
CA ASN A 712 -12.16 33.75 27.57
C ASN A 712 -10.95 33.84 28.51
N GLU A 713 -10.49 35.07 28.80
CA GLU A 713 -9.31 35.34 29.63
C GLU A 713 -9.50 34.95 31.10
N LYS A 714 -10.74 34.73 31.55
CA LYS A 714 -11.04 34.34 32.93
C LYS A 714 -10.94 32.84 33.18
N LEU A 715 -10.82 32.04 32.13
CA LEU A 715 -10.77 30.58 32.23
C LEU A 715 -9.57 30.13 33.09
N ASP A 716 -9.87 29.37 34.13
CA ASP A 716 -8.89 28.74 35.01
C ASP A 716 -8.60 27.30 34.59
N LEU A 717 -7.60 27.12 33.72
CA LEU A 717 -7.18 25.79 33.26
C LEU A 717 -6.54 24.93 34.36
N SER A 718 -6.22 25.47 35.54
CA SER A 718 -5.70 24.66 36.64
C SER A 718 -6.76 23.78 37.32
N SER A 719 -8.05 24.03 37.03
CA SER A 719 -9.17 23.33 37.65
C SER A 719 -10.32 23.14 36.64
N ILE A 720 -10.13 22.20 35.72
CA ILE A 720 -11.09 21.92 34.65
C ILE A 720 -12.24 21.05 35.18
N LYS A 721 -13.47 21.50 34.97
CA LYS A 721 -14.69 20.79 35.37
C LYS A 721 -15.24 19.89 34.25
N SER A 722 -15.24 20.38 33.01
CA SER A 722 -15.65 19.57 31.85
C SER A 722 -15.00 20.03 30.55
N ILE A 723 -14.92 19.09 29.60
CA ILE A 723 -14.53 19.31 28.22
C ILE A 723 -15.66 18.76 27.34
N SER A 724 -16.09 19.52 26.33
CA SER A 724 -17.16 19.09 25.43
C SER A 724 -16.88 19.38 23.96
N PHE A 725 -17.24 18.42 23.12
CA PHE A 725 -17.22 18.52 21.66
C PHE A 725 -18.63 18.86 21.18
N HIS A 726 -18.81 20.06 20.63
CA HIS A 726 -20.07 20.54 20.08
C HIS A 726 -20.08 20.39 18.56
N PHE A 727 -21.01 19.58 18.05
CA PHE A 727 -21.11 19.24 16.64
C PHE A 727 -21.96 20.26 15.87
N ASP A 728 -21.68 21.55 16.04
CA ASP A 728 -22.59 22.66 15.71
C ASP A 728 -22.35 23.29 14.32
N LYS A 729 -21.23 22.99 13.65
CA LYS A 729 -20.86 23.60 12.35
C LYS A 729 -21.34 22.84 11.12
N LEU A 730 -21.90 21.65 11.31
CA LEU A 730 -22.39 20.79 10.23
C LEU A 730 -23.76 20.22 10.58
N ASN A 731 -24.75 20.33 9.69
CA ASN A 731 -26.11 19.82 9.95
C ASN A 731 -26.19 18.30 10.16
N THR A 732 -25.31 17.54 9.51
CA THR A 732 -25.25 16.09 9.59
C THR A 732 -23.79 15.67 9.49
N GLY A 733 -23.38 14.78 10.39
CA GLY A 733 -22.03 14.27 10.44
C GLY A 733 -21.98 12.85 10.98
N ASN A 734 -20.85 12.21 10.67
CA ASN A 734 -20.44 10.91 11.16
C ASN A 734 -18.94 11.00 11.38
N ILE A 735 -18.48 10.75 12.60
CA ILE A 735 -17.07 10.82 12.94
C ILE A 735 -16.68 9.64 13.82
N LYS A 736 -15.38 9.43 13.95
CA LYS A 736 -14.82 8.71 15.08
C LYS A 736 -13.85 9.60 15.87
N LEU A 737 -13.83 9.44 17.19
CA LEU A 737 -12.96 10.16 18.12
C LEU A 737 -12.13 9.16 18.92
N ASP A 738 -10.87 9.50 19.16
CA ASP A 738 -9.91 8.68 19.90
C ASP A 738 -8.81 9.56 20.56
N ASN A 739 -8.04 8.98 21.48
CA ASN A 739 -6.86 9.56 22.12
C ASN A 739 -7.03 10.99 22.64
N ILE A 740 -8.12 11.23 23.39
CA ILE A 740 -8.44 12.56 23.91
C ILE A 740 -7.57 12.83 25.14
N GLY A 741 -6.79 13.91 25.14
CA GLY A 741 -5.90 14.20 26.26
C GLY A 741 -5.17 15.53 26.21
N PHE A 742 -4.20 15.68 27.13
CA PHE A 742 -3.30 16.84 27.18
C PHE A 742 -1.87 16.42 26.93
N THR A 743 -1.10 17.25 26.23
CA THR A 743 0.31 16.98 25.91
C THR A 743 1.12 18.28 25.95
N ASN A 744 2.45 18.18 26.11
CA ASN A 744 3.34 19.34 26.22
C ASN A 744 3.62 20.05 24.90
#